data_AF-A0A8C5E0E8-F1
#
_entry.id   AF-A0A8C5E0E8-F1
#
_cell.length_a   1.000
_cell.length_b   1.000
_cell.length_c   1.000
_cell.angle_alpha   90.00
_cell.angle_beta   90.00
_cell.angle_gamma   90.00
#
_symmetry.space_group_name_H-M   'P 1'
#
loop_
_entity.id
_entity.type
_entity.pdbx_description
1 polymer ?
#
loop_
_entity_poly.entity_id
_entity_poly.type
_entity_poly.pdbx_seq_one_letter_code
_entity_poly.pdbx_strand_id
1 'polypeptide(L)'
;MESTAVVTPNPSNDKSNRFELVTWINAVLKTNFNDVRETASGACYCQIMDCVVPGSVDMNKVKFDAQSEDDCKHNFNLVHEAFNKNSITKVLEQLIKGAFKSTFDTWKWFKGVYAANVTSDHYDAVKSNLSTSNRGVIELKRHELTNKHRKRSKMAFKLSVQSLECSDAALRFIYSRGHTGSPKSDYFARLFARSKLGSKYPNDVRLVCQNTPYCLFVAEGVVAAAENDVVSVIHVGFFDTESSSYRLRFVDCFESASETAAAALQTISKFELSTKNLGAFYFNGDATVSEELCSQLRALNPNVTALGGFYAMADAACHAGVKELSNQAQELLVNLHHHHFSCSNENDNIKALFCSGNSEDSMPFYLSLSCSAFCQLVTKLLEMWTDLVSYFSSFDEENEKVKSVCSQLKDPTVKAFFIFLQHALKPLHSLQSHTGNDPRANAVAMFEASSVLLSSYASCFLTPPAATRFLNNKDLDILRNKAFRLQSPRLSMDGNAVEDFLTQCNVPEALPQLSEAASSFYAAVSSCIAARLPVSDRTLRTVAHLLDPRHRLETRALEELGATFGVCSSPEDATQLTADYLHYQKQREEPNESSALVPLEKHWANALKDIKPTSVFRKLVLTLLSFPCRPLSAENIFSQVIIAFNSENSPLISESELLTESDSDVLSDNTGCKESEGNDGKGFLNEELVWGKIKGFSWWPGMVVPWKTKTSPVGMRRVEWFGDGMFSEVRGLLAFGSFTKCFCKNSFVSFPLYKKALFEILELASERCGKTFPQVDGDKEKELKLMMDWASEGFLPNGPEGFTPVWCSCRKMVKISKNGLKLFFISDFCLSCGSSEVDVLHPLFEGGLCLRCKENFTETLYRYDEDGYQSYCTVCCAGLEVILCDNPSCCRCFCKDCLEILVGPGTFTELKDVDPWSCYMCKPSECKGNLKLREDWSVKVQDLFANNSAMAFEPHRVYPSIPADQRRPIRVLSLFDGIATGYLVLKDLGFKVERYIASEICDDSIAVGMVKHEGKVEYVNDVRSITRKHLAEWGPFDLLIGGSPCNDLSMVNPLRKGLFEGTGRLFFEFYRILTLLKPREDDNRPFFWLFENVVFMSAHDKFDICRFLECNPILIDAVKVSPANRARYFWGNLPGMNRPLATSLDDKLILQDCLETGRVAKFDKVRTITTKSNSIRQGKSGPLPVDMNGKEDYLWCTEMEQIFGFPKHYTDVNNMGRMQRQKVLGRSWSVPVIRHLFSPLRDYFECEK
;
A
#
# COMPACT_ATOMS: atom_id res chain seq x y z
N MET A 1 -13.05 46.62 -29.67
CA MET A 1 -11.97 47.06 -28.76
C MET A 1 -10.88 47.61 -29.64
N GLU A 2 -10.53 48.89 -29.46
CA GLU A 2 -9.41 49.52 -30.16
C GLU A 2 -8.13 48.74 -29.90
N SER A 3 -7.37 48.39 -30.94
CA SER A 3 -6.08 47.71 -30.77
C SER A 3 -5.09 48.69 -30.12
N THR A 4 -4.72 48.45 -28.87
CA THR A 4 -3.57 49.11 -28.24
C THR A 4 -2.35 48.84 -29.09
N ALA A 5 -1.79 49.87 -29.72
CA ALA A 5 -0.60 49.75 -30.55
C ALA A 5 0.60 49.33 -29.68
N VAL A 6 1.31 48.27 -30.09
CA VAL A 6 2.52 47.80 -29.40
C VAL A 6 3.58 48.89 -29.45
N VAL A 7 4.09 49.31 -28.29
CA VAL A 7 5.14 50.33 -28.18
C VAL A 7 6.49 49.70 -28.51
N THR A 8 7.09 50.08 -29.64
CA THR A 8 8.44 49.62 -30.02
C THR A 8 9.50 50.63 -29.59
N PRO A 9 10.47 50.25 -28.73
CA PRO A 9 11.53 51.16 -28.30
C PRO A 9 12.59 51.38 -29.39
N ASN A 10 13.22 52.57 -29.37
CA ASN A 10 14.39 52.84 -30.22
C ASN A 10 15.58 51.95 -29.79
N PRO A 11 16.30 51.33 -30.72
CA PRO A 11 17.29 50.27 -30.44
C PRO A 11 18.55 50.71 -29.66
N SER A 12 18.70 51.99 -29.30
CA SER A 12 19.97 52.57 -28.84
C SER A 12 20.11 52.84 -27.33
N ASN A 13 19.16 52.47 -26.48
CA ASN A 13 19.19 52.83 -25.04
C ASN A 13 19.41 51.68 -24.03
N ASP A 14 19.51 50.41 -24.45
CA ASP A 14 19.75 49.30 -23.52
C ASP A 14 21.25 48.98 -23.33
N LYS A 15 21.79 49.33 -22.15
CA LYS A 15 23.18 49.07 -21.71
C LYS A 15 23.42 47.63 -21.23
N SER A 16 22.41 46.74 -21.28
CA SER A 16 22.53 45.37 -20.79
C SER A 16 23.71 44.62 -21.44
N ASN A 17 24.49 43.90 -20.63
CA ASN A 17 25.55 43.03 -21.13
C ASN A 17 25.01 41.62 -21.46
N ARG A 18 25.84 40.76 -22.07
CA ARG A 18 25.44 39.41 -22.50
C ARG A 18 24.89 38.53 -21.38
N PHE A 19 25.44 38.64 -20.18
CA PHE A 19 25.07 37.80 -19.05
C PHE A 19 23.71 38.22 -18.49
N GLU A 20 23.48 39.53 -18.37
CA GLU A 20 22.19 40.09 -17.93
C GLU A 20 21.06 39.75 -18.90
N LEU A 21 21.35 39.68 -20.20
CA LEU A 21 20.34 39.35 -21.21
C LEU A 21 19.93 37.87 -21.15
N VAL A 22 20.89 36.95 -21.06
CA VAL A 22 20.62 35.51 -20.89
C VAL A 22 19.92 35.22 -19.56
N THR A 23 20.37 35.86 -18.48
CA THR A 23 19.74 35.75 -17.16
C THR A 23 18.28 36.21 -17.21
N TRP A 24 17.99 37.29 -17.92
CA TRP A 24 16.62 37.77 -18.10
C TRP A 24 15.76 36.80 -18.92
N ILE A 25 16.26 36.28 -20.06
CA ILE A 25 15.54 35.29 -20.88
C ILE A 25 15.17 34.07 -20.02
N ASN A 26 16.15 33.53 -19.29
CA ASN A 26 15.96 32.39 -18.40
C ASN A 26 14.96 32.66 -17.27
N ALA A 27 15.00 33.86 -16.68
CA ALA A 27 14.08 34.24 -15.61
C ALA A 27 12.62 34.35 -16.10
N VAL A 28 12.41 34.94 -17.29
CA VAL A 28 11.08 35.16 -17.89
C VAL A 28 10.50 33.86 -18.47
N LEU A 29 11.29 33.09 -19.20
CA LEU A 29 10.82 31.88 -19.90
C LEU A 29 11.03 30.58 -19.13
N LYS A 30 11.64 30.65 -17.93
CA LYS A 30 12.02 29.47 -17.13
C LYS A 30 12.91 28.48 -17.91
N THR A 31 13.88 29.02 -18.65
CA THR A 31 14.87 28.27 -19.45
C THR A 31 16.25 28.27 -18.78
N ASN A 32 17.19 27.46 -19.29
CA ASN A 32 18.57 27.36 -18.78
C ASN A 32 19.61 27.59 -19.89
N PHE A 33 19.43 28.63 -20.72
CA PHE A 33 20.41 28.96 -21.76
C PHE A 33 21.70 29.48 -21.15
N ASN A 34 22.84 29.09 -21.73
CA ASN A 34 24.15 29.61 -21.35
C ASN A 34 24.62 30.73 -22.27
N ASP A 35 24.10 30.77 -23.50
CA ASP A 35 24.45 31.76 -24.52
C ASP A 35 23.21 32.15 -25.34
N VAL A 36 23.12 33.42 -25.76
CA VAL A 36 22.01 33.90 -26.61
C VAL A 36 21.90 33.13 -27.92
N ARG A 37 22.98 32.55 -28.43
CA ARG A 37 22.98 31.72 -29.65
C ARG A 37 22.13 30.47 -29.53
N GLU A 38 21.93 29.96 -28.32
CA GLU A 38 21.09 28.78 -28.05
C GLU A 38 19.59 29.07 -28.30
N THR A 39 19.21 30.33 -28.48
CA THR A 39 17.84 30.75 -28.83
C THR A 39 17.52 30.67 -30.33
N ALA A 40 18.47 30.20 -31.15
CA ALA A 40 18.33 30.12 -32.61
C ALA A 40 17.21 29.17 -33.10
N SER A 41 16.61 28.37 -32.20
CA SER A 41 15.45 27.52 -32.51
C SER A 41 14.18 28.30 -32.86
N GLY A 42 14.11 29.61 -32.55
CA GLY A 42 12.95 30.44 -32.83
C GLY A 42 11.81 30.31 -31.80
N ALA A 43 11.79 29.25 -30.99
CA ALA A 43 10.71 28.96 -30.04
C ALA A 43 10.61 30.00 -28.91
N CYS A 44 11.77 30.47 -28.41
CA CYS A 44 11.83 31.48 -27.35
C CYS A 44 11.27 32.84 -27.81
N TYR A 45 11.46 33.17 -29.09
CA TYR A 45 10.91 34.38 -29.69
C TYR A 45 9.40 34.30 -29.84
N CYS A 46 8.86 33.12 -30.18
CA CYS A 46 7.43 32.86 -30.19
C CYS A 46 6.82 33.07 -28.79
N GLN A 47 7.45 32.50 -27.76
CA GLN A 47 6.98 32.63 -26.38
C GLN A 47 6.99 34.08 -25.90
N ILE A 48 8.07 34.82 -26.13
CA ILE A 48 8.13 36.23 -25.71
C ILE A 48 7.11 37.09 -26.45
N MET A 49 6.86 36.82 -27.73
CA MET A 49 5.84 37.54 -28.49
C MET A 49 4.43 37.26 -27.94
N ASP A 50 4.14 36.02 -27.54
CA ASP A 50 2.90 35.66 -26.86
C ASP A 50 2.82 36.26 -25.44
N CYS A 51 3.94 36.44 -24.73
CA CYS A 51 3.96 37.20 -23.48
C CYS A 51 3.56 38.67 -23.68
N VAL A 52 4.09 39.31 -24.73
CA VAL A 52 3.90 40.73 -25.00
C VAL A 52 2.51 41.01 -25.54
N VAL A 53 2.02 40.14 -26.43
CA VAL A 53 0.65 40.20 -26.98
C VAL A 53 0.06 38.79 -26.91
N PRO A 54 -0.67 38.45 -25.82
CA PRO A 54 -1.28 37.14 -25.66
C PRO A 54 -2.19 36.77 -26.83
N GLY A 55 -1.98 35.58 -27.40
CA GLY A 55 -2.70 35.07 -28.57
C GLY A 55 -2.17 35.55 -29.92
N SER A 56 -1.07 36.32 -29.95
CA SER A 56 -0.46 36.77 -31.22
C SER A 56 0.25 35.65 -31.98
N VAL A 57 0.71 34.61 -31.27
CA VAL A 57 1.33 33.41 -31.83
C VAL A 57 0.49 32.19 -31.48
N ASP A 58 0.22 31.33 -32.47
CA ASP A 58 -0.43 30.04 -32.23
C ASP A 58 0.57 29.06 -31.62
N MET A 59 0.61 29.01 -30.28
CA MET A 59 1.58 28.23 -29.51
C MET A 59 1.52 26.71 -29.81
N ASN A 60 0.41 26.20 -30.35
CA ASN A 60 0.29 24.79 -30.76
C ASN A 60 1.08 24.46 -32.05
N LYS A 61 1.45 25.49 -32.82
CA LYS A 61 2.26 25.33 -34.05
C LYS A 61 3.74 25.51 -33.82
N VAL A 62 4.15 25.99 -32.64
CA VAL A 62 5.55 26.23 -32.31
C VAL A 62 6.26 24.89 -32.08
N LYS A 63 7.40 24.71 -32.73
CA LYS A 63 8.27 23.52 -32.59
C LYS A 63 9.31 23.78 -31.51
N PHE A 64 9.01 23.41 -30.26
CA PHE A 64 9.90 23.66 -29.11
C PHE A 64 11.21 22.86 -29.15
N ASP A 65 11.23 21.73 -29.82
CA ASP A 65 12.35 20.81 -29.99
C ASP A 65 13.06 20.95 -31.35
N ALA A 66 12.90 22.10 -32.04
CA ALA A 66 13.45 22.33 -33.38
C ALA A 66 14.95 21.99 -33.48
N GLN A 67 15.28 20.96 -34.27
CA GLN A 67 16.66 20.50 -34.52
C GLN A 67 17.15 20.85 -35.94
N SER A 68 16.24 21.05 -36.90
CA SER A 68 16.60 21.33 -38.29
C SER A 68 16.46 22.81 -38.65
N GLU A 69 17.21 23.26 -39.66
CA GLU A 69 17.14 24.63 -40.16
C GLU A 69 15.71 25.01 -40.62
N ASP A 70 14.96 24.05 -41.16
CA ASP A 70 13.59 24.24 -41.62
C ASP A 70 12.58 24.32 -40.45
N ASP A 71 12.85 23.63 -39.34
CA ASP A 71 12.07 23.80 -38.11
C ASP A 71 12.28 25.17 -37.48
N CYS A 72 13.53 25.66 -37.46
CA CYS A 72 13.85 27.02 -37.03
C CYS A 72 13.15 28.05 -37.93
N LYS A 73 13.20 27.88 -39.27
CA LYS A 73 12.48 28.75 -40.23
C LYS A 73 10.98 28.77 -39.96
N HIS A 74 10.38 27.61 -39.70
CA HIS A 74 8.96 27.51 -39.35
C HIS A 74 8.61 28.35 -38.13
N ASN A 75 9.40 28.25 -37.05
CA ASN A 75 9.18 29.04 -35.84
C ASN A 75 9.37 30.55 -36.10
N PHE A 76 10.41 30.96 -36.82
CA PHE A 76 10.61 32.37 -37.16
C PHE A 76 9.49 32.92 -38.08
N ASN A 77 8.91 32.10 -38.96
CA ASN A 77 7.74 32.49 -39.75
C ASN A 77 6.53 32.81 -38.87
N LEU A 78 6.30 32.05 -37.79
CA LEU A 78 5.24 32.35 -36.82
C LEU A 78 5.47 33.69 -36.11
N VAL A 79 6.73 34.02 -35.78
CA VAL A 79 7.09 35.32 -35.22
C VAL A 79 6.85 36.44 -36.23
N HIS A 80 7.20 36.25 -37.50
CA HIS A 80 6.93 37.23 -38.56
C HIS A 80 5.44 37.44 -38.81
N GLU A 81 4.63 36.38 -38.78
CA GLU A 81 3.17 36.49 -38.86
C GLU A 81 2.61 37.31 -37.68
N ALA A 82 3.13 37.08 -36.47
CA ALA A 82 2.75 37.86 -35.30
C ALA A 82 3.18 39.33 -35.41
N PHE A 83 4.36 39.61 -35.97
CA PHE A 83 4.81 40.98 -36.24
C PHE A 83 3.89 41.70 -37.23
N ASN A 84 3.52 41.02 -38.33
CA ASN A 84 2.63 41.57 -39.34
C ASN A 84 1.23 41.87 -38.78
N LYS A 85 0.68 40.97 -37.94
CA LYS A 85 -0.62 41.17 -37.27
C LYS A 85 -0.61 42.37 -36.31
N ASN A 86 0.55 42.71 -35.74
CA ASN A 86 0.71 43.77 -34.74
C ASN A 86 1.40 45.03 -35.30
N SER A 87 1.52 45.16 -36.63
CA SER A 87 2.15 46.30 -37.31
C SER A 87 3.61 46.59 -36.88
N ILE A 88 4.36 45.56 -36.51
CA ILE A 88 5.78 45.66 -36.12
C ILE A 88 6.67 45.55 -37.37
N THR A 89 7.46 46.58 -37.66
CA THR A 89 8.32 46.67 -38.87
C THR A 89 9.75 46.13 -38.68
N LYS A 90 10.04 45.48 -37.55
CA LYS A 90 11.37 44.95 -37.24
C LYS A 90 11.69 43.71 -38.10
N VAL A 91 12.78 43.76 -38.85
CA VAL A 91 13.28 42.63 -39.66
C VAL A 91 14.17 41.73 -38.79
N LEU A 92 13.95 40.41 -38.87
CA LEU A 92 14.74 39.38 -38.18
C LEU A 92 15.68 38.71 -39.19
N GLU A 93 16.82 39.34 -39.50
CA GLU A 93 17.76 38.83 -40.52
C GLU A 93 18.60 37.64 -40.02
N GLN A 94 18.59 36.52 -40.77
CA GLN A 94 19.46 35.33 -40.66
C GLN A 94 19.81 34.85 -39.23
N LEU A 95 18.89 34.96 -38.27
CA LEU A 95 19.06 34.50 -36.88
C LEU A 95 19.20 32.97 -36.77
N ILE A 96 18.69 32.25 -37.76
CA ILE A 96 18.77 30.79 -37.85
C ILE A 96 20.21 30.27 -37.88
N LYS A 97 21.17 31.07 -38.38
CA LYS A 97 22.61 30.72 -38.38
C LYS A 97 23.30 30.97 -37.03
N GLY A 98 22.58 31.43 -36.01
CA GLY A 98 23.12 31.65 -34.66
C GLY A 98 24.23 32.69 -34.58
N ALA A 99 24.25 33.69 -35.48
CA ALA A 99 25.27 34.73 -35.47
C ALA A 99 25.13 35.59 -34.21
N PHE A 100 26.18 35.61 -33.38
CA PHE A 100 26.14 36.19 -32.03
C PHE A 100 25.67 37.65 -32.01
N LYS A 101 26.24 38.50 -32.86
CA LYS A 101 25.98 39.95 -32.86
C LYS A 101 24.52 40.27 -33.21
N SER A 102 23.98 39.67 -34.27
CA SER A 102 22.58 39.90 -34.68
C SER A 102 21.58 39.31 -33.68
N THR A 103 21.87 38.13 -33.12
CA THR A 103 21.04 37.48 -32.10
C THR A 103 20.98 38.30 -30.82
N PHE A 104 22.13 38.82 -30.38
CA PHE A 104 22.26 39.67 -29.21
C PHE A 104 21.51 41.01 -29.37
N ASP A 105 21.69 41.70 -30.50
CA ASP A 105 21.02 42.99 -30.77
C ASP A 105 19.49 42.82 -30.89
N THR A 106 19.05 41.68 -31.44
CA THR A 106 17.62 41.34 -31.53
C THR A 106 17.00 41.09 -30.16
N TRP A 107 17.69 40.37 -29.28
CA TRP A 107 17.20 40.13 -27.93
C TRP A 107 17.16 41.37 -27.05
N LYS A 108 18.10 42.31 -27.21
CA LYS A 108 18.02 43.63 -26.56
C LYS A 108 16.74 44.37 -26.97
N TRP A 109 16.40 44.31 -28.24
CA TRP A 109 15.17 44.91 -28.74
C TRP A 109 13.93 44.24 -28.14
N PHE A 110 13.87 42.90 -28.11
CA PHE A 110 12.76 42.16 -27.47
C PHE A 110 12.62 42.43 -25.98
N LYS A 111 13.73 42.58 -25.24
CA LYS A 111 13.72 42.97 -23.82
C LYS A 111 13.11 44.36 -23.62
N GLY A 112 13.46 45.31 -24.50
CA GLY A 112 12.85 46.63 -24.49
C GLY A 112 11.34 46.60 -24.80
N VAL A 113 10.93 45.80 -25.80
CA VAL A 113 9.51 45.62 -26.16
C VAL A 113 8.74 45.00 -24.99
N TYR A 114 9.31 43.99 -24.33
CA TYR A 114 8.72 43.37 -23.16
C TYR A 114 8.52 44.39 -22.02
N ALA A 115 9.56 45.15 -21.68
CA ALA A 115 9.50 46.13 -20.60
C ALA A 115 8.50 47.28 -20.88
N ALA A 116 8.27 47.62 -22.16
CA ALA A 116 7.37 48.70 -22.54
C ALA A 116 5.89 48.28 -22.62
N ASN A 117 5.58 46.99 -22.73
CA ASN A 117 4.24 46.51 -23.07
C ASN A 117 3.63 45.51 -22.06
N VAL A 118 4.44 44.87 -21.21
CA VAL A 118 3.95 43.90 -20.22
C VAL A 118 3.69 44.62 -18.88
N THR A 119 2.45 44.57 -18.38
CA THR A 119 2.00 45.26 -17.14
C THR A 119 1.59 44.32 -15.99
N SER A 120 1.59 43.00 -16.18
CA SER A 120 1.19 42.02 -15.15
C SER A 120 2.15 40.82 -15.03
N ASP A 121 2.42 40.38 -13.80
CA ASP A 121 3.41 39.34 -13.44
C ASP A 121 3.01 37.86 -13.71
N HIS A 122 1.95 37.57 -14.46
CA HIS A 122 1.40 36.20 -14.55
C HIS A 122 1.41 35.63 -15.99
N TYR A 123 2.60 35.37 -16.53
CA TYR A 123 2.77 34.50 -17.71
C TYR A 123 3.45 33.18 -17.31
N ASP A 124 2.78 32.05 -17.56
CA ASP A 124 3.27 30.70 -17.22
C ASP A 124 3.88 30.00 -18.45
N ALA A 125 5.19 30.17 -18.64
CA ALA A 125 5.95 29.59 -19.74
C ALA A 125 6.03 28.05 -19.71
N VAL A 126 5.74 27.41 -18.56
CA VAL A 126 5.84 25.95 -18.40
C VAL A 126 4.62 25.25 -18.99
N LYS A 127 3.45 25.89 -18.93
CA LYS A 127 2.19 25.34 -19.47
C LYS A 127 2.19 25.20 -21.00
N SER A 128 2.91 26.06 -21.72
CA SER A 128 3.04 26.00 -23.18
C SER A 128 4.06 24.97 -23.70
N ASN A 129 5.02 24.53 -22.86
CA ASN A 129 5.98 23.47 -23.19
C ASN A 129 5.39 22.03 -23.08
N LEU A 130 4.26 21.86 -22.40
CA LEU A 130 3.67 20.54 -22.07
C LEU A 130 2.97 19.83 -23.24
N SER A 131 2.68 20.52 -24.36
CA SER A 131 2.03 19.90 -25.53
C SER A 131 2.97 19.01 -26.37
N THR A 132 4.29 19.18 -26.26
CA THR A 132 5.29 18.45 -27.08
C THR A 132 5.66 17.09 -26.48
N SER A 133 5.68 16.98 -25.14
CA SER A 133 5.92 15.72 -24.41
C SER A 133 4.94 14.61 -24.82
N ASN A 134 3.65 14.94 -24.94
CA ASN A 134 2.63 13.98 -25.32
C ASN A 134 2.74 13.51 -26.79
N ARG A 135 3.26 14.35 -27.71
CA ARG A 135 3.51 13.92 -29.11
C ARG A 135 4.72 13.01 -29.25
N GLY A 136 5.80 13.29 -28.52
CA GLY A 136 7.00 12.44 -28.48
C GLY A 136 6.68 11.03 -28.01
N VAL A 137 5.87 10.89 -26.95
CA VAL A 137 5.44 9.59 -26.42
C VAL A 137 4.52 8.83 -27.39
N ILE A 138 3.67 9.51 -28.15
CA ILE A 138 2.77 8.89 -29.13
C ILE A 138 3.54 8.43 -30.38
N GLU A 139 4.49 9.22 -30.88
CA GLU A 139 5.36 8.84 -32.00
C GLU A 139 6.36 7.75 -31.61
N LEU A 140 6.86 7.74 -30.36
CA LEU A 140 7.66 6.63 -29.81
C LEU A 140 6.84 5.33 -29.77
N LYS A 141 5.59 5.39 -29.26
CA LYS A 141 4.65 4.26 -29.28
C LYS A 141 4.33 3.78 -30.70
N ARG A 142 4.19 4.69 -31.68
CA ARG A 142 4.03 4.32 -33.10
C ARG A 142 5.28 3.66 -33.67
N HIS A 143 6.48 4.15 -33.34
CA HIS A 143 7.75 3.57 -33.78
C HIS A 143 7.94 2.16 -33.21
N GLU A 144 7.64 1.97 -31.92
CA GLU A 144 7.67 0.66 -31.22
C GLU A 144 6.74 -0.38 -31.86
N LEU A 145 5.60 0.06 -32.40
CA LEU A 145 4.62 -0.79 -33.08
C LEU A 145 5.01 -1.15 -34.53
N THR A 146 6.06 -0.55 -35.10
CA THR A 146 6.48 -0.89 -36.47
C THR A 146 7.11 -2.27 -36.55
N ASN A 147 6.80 -3.03 -37.62
CA ASN A 147 7.40 -4.34 -37.88
C ASN A 147 8.94 -4.30 -37.99
N LYS A 148 9.52 -3.15 -38.37
CA LYS A 148 10.97 -2.93 -38.45
C LYS A 148 11.60 -2.76 -37.05
N HIS A 149 10.95 -2.02 -36.15
CA HIS A 149 11.37 -1.93 -34.75
C HIS A 149 11.14 -3.26 -34.01
N ARG A 150 10.00 -3.94 -34.20
CA ARG A 150 9.79 -5.29 -33.62
C ARG A 150 10.84 -6.30 -34.08
N LYS A 151 11.23 -6.33 -35.36
CA LYS A 151 12.31 -7.21 -35.82
C LYS A 151 13.67 -6.85 -35.21
N ARG A 152 14.03 -5.56 -35.17
CA ARG A 152 15.29 -5.11 -34.54
C ARG A 152 15.32 -5.30 -33.03
N SER A 153 14.19 -5.07 -32.35
CA SER A 153 13.99 -5.28 -30.91
C SER A 153 14.01 -6.77 -30.56
N LYS A 154 13.36 -7.65 -31.35
CA LYS A 154 13.49 -9.11 -31.19
C LYS A 154 14.92 -9.59 -31.39
N MET A 155 15.65 -9.04 -32.37
CA MET A 155 17.06 -9.38 -32.61
C MET A 155 17.97 -8.88 -31.48
N ALA A 156 17.79 -7.64 -31.03
CA ALA A 156 18.54 -7.05 -29.92
C ALA A 156 18.22 -7.73 -28.57
N PHE A 157 16.97 -8.13 -28.35
CA PHE A 157 16.53 -8.89 -27.18
C PHE A 157 17.15 -10.30 -27.18
N LYS A 158 17.14 -11.01 -28.32
CA LYS A 158 17.79 -12.34 -28.48
C LYS A 158 19.31 -12.26 -28.23
N LEU A 159 19.98 -11.21 -28.70
CA LEU A 159 21.39 -10.91 -28.38
C LEU A 159 21.62 -10.55 -26.89
N SER A 160 20.72 -9.78 -26.26
CA SER A 160 20.84 -9.36 -24.85
C SER A 160 20.54 -10.47 -23.83
N VAL A 161 19.76 -11.48 -24.20
CA VAL A 161 19.49 -12.66 -23.37
C VAL A 161 20.67 -13.64 -23.41
N GLN A 162 21.37 -13.72 -24.55
CA GLN A 162 22.59 -14.52 -24.69
C GLN A 162 23.80 -13.92 -23.93
N SER A 163 23.81 -12.61 -23.66
CA SER A 163 24.92 -11.90 -23.01
C SER A 163 24.76 -11.66 -21.50
N LEU A 164 23.84 -12.34 -20.82
CA LEU A 164 23.64 -12.15 -19.38
C LEU A 164 24.87 -12.66 -18.59
N GLU A 165 25.53 -11.78 -17.83
CA GLU A 165 26.81 -12.05 -17.16
C GLU A 165 26.68 -12.87 -15.85
N CYS A 166 25.50 -13.32 -15.43
CA CYS A 166 25.30 -14.10 -14.19
C CYS A 166 25.94 -15.51 -14.27
N SER A 167 26.33 -16.09 -13.12
CA SER A 167 26.77 -17.50 -13.07
C SER A 167 25.61 -18.48 -13.29
N ASP A 168 25.90 -19.72 -13.69
CA ASP A 168 24.87 -20.76 -13.84
C ASP A 168 24.18 -21.10 -12.51
N ALA A 169 24.90 -20.95 -11.39
CA ALA A 169 24.33 -21.08 -10.05
C ALA A 169 23.34 -19.94 -9.74
N ALA A 170 23.64 -18.70 -10.18
CA ALA A 170 22.73 -17.57 -10.04
C ALA A 170 21.46 -17.75 -10.88
N LEU A 171 21.58 -18.27 -12.10
CA LEU A 171 20.42 -18.57 -12.95
C LEU A 171 19.51 -19.62 -12.33
N ARG A 172 20.09 -20.70 -11.79
CA ARG A 172 19.35 -21.74 -11.07
C ARG A 172 18.71 -21.20 -9.80
N PHE A 173 19.44 -20.45 -8.99
CA PHE A 173 18.95 -19.83 -7.76
C PHE A 173 17.77 -18.88 -8.00
N ILE A 174 17.85 -18.02 -9.02
CA ILE A 174 16.76 -17.09 -9.36
C ILE A 174 15.53 -17.87 -9.86
N TYR A 175 15.74 -18.94 -10.64
CA TYR A 175 14.67 -19.75 -11.19
C TYR A 175 13.94 -20.56 -10.12
N SER A 176 14.66 -21.29 -9.27
CA SER A 176 14.11 -22.20 -8.26
C SER A 176 13.30 -21.47 -7.17
N ARG A 177 13.65 -20.22 -6.86
CA ARG A 177 12.90 -19.37 -5.92
C ARG A 177 11.70 -18.66 -6.55
N GLY A 178 11.61 -18.64 -7.88
CA GLY A 178 10.52 -18.02 -8.64
C GLY A 178 9.52 -19.01 -9.27
N HIS A 179 9.86 -20.30 -9.36
CA HIS A 179 9.04 -21.33 -10.00
C HIS A 179 9.28 -22.72 -9.36
N THR A 180 8.23 -23.52 -9.18
CA THR A 180 8.34 -24.92 -8.75
C THR A 180 8.67 -25.82 -9.95
N GLY A 181 9.95 -26.13 -10.18
CA GLY A 181 10.42 -27.03 -11.24
C GLY A 181 11.83 -26.72 -11.76
N SER A 182 12.42 -27.60 -12.59
CA SER A 182 13.69 -27.34 -13.27
C SER A 182 13.48 -26.57 -14.59
N PRO A 183 14.40 -25.68 -15.01
CA PRO A 183 14.27 -24.97 -16.27
C PRO A 183 14.31 -25.94 -17.46
N LYS A 184 13.40 -25.74 -18.43
CA LYS A 184 13.33 -26.58 -19.65
C LYS A 184 14.55 -26.44 -20.57
N SER A 185 15.25 -25.30 -20.51
CA SER A 185 16.56 -25.07 -21.17
C SER A 185 17.28 -23.86 -20.56
N ASP A 186 18.61 -23.78 -20.73
CA ASP A 186 19.45 -22.66 -20.24
C ASP A 186 18.97 -21.28 -20.73
N TYR A 187 18.52 -21.20 -21.99
CA TYR A 187 17.94 -19.99 -22.57
C TYR A 187 16.74 -19.44 -21.78
N PHE A 188 15.87 -20.31 -21.26
CA PHE A 188 14.71 -19.90 -20.44
C PHE A 188 15.13 -19.39 -19.07
N ALA A 189 16.15 -20.00 -18.45
CA ALA A 189 16.68 -19.54 -17.16
C ALA A 189 17.28 -18.13 -17.28
N ARG A 190 18.06 -17.86 -18.34
CA ARG A 190 18.63 -16.53 -18.64
C ARG A 190 17.54 -15.48 -18.89
N LEU A 191 16.49 -15.85 -19.60
CA LEU A 191 15.40 -14.94 -19.92
C LEU A 191 14.54 -14.62 -18.69
N PHE A 192 14.28 -15.62 -17.85
CA PHE A 192 13.62 -15.45 -16.56
C PHE A 192 14.44 -14.54 -15.64
N ALA A 193 15.75 -14.79 -15.50
CA ALA A 193 16.64 -13.95 -14.72
C ALA A 193 16.69 -12.50 -15.24
N ARG A 194 16.74 -12.31 -16.56
CA ARG A 194 16.69 -10.97 -17.18
C ARG A 194 15.39 -10.21 -16.87
N SER A 195 14.25 -10.91 -16.82
CA SER A 195 12.97 -10.30 -16.45
C SER A 195 12.94 -9.82 -14.99
N LYS A 196 13.60 -10.55 -14.08
CA LYS A 196 13.65 -10.24 -12.65
C LYS A 196 14.71 -9.20 -12.29
N LEU A 197 15.86 -9.21 -12.96
CA LEU A 197 16.98 -8.29 -12.69
C LEU A 197 16.86 -6.94 -13.41
N GLY A 198 15.96 -6.84 -14.40
CA GLY A 198 15.71 -5.63 -15.18
C GLY A 198 16.58 -5.51 -16.43
N SER A 199 16.15 -4.67 -17.38
CA SER A 199 16.77 -4.50 -18.70
C SER A 199 18.12 -3.76 -18.69
N LYS A 200 18.41 -3.01 -17.63
CA LYS A 200 19.67 -2.25 -17.46
C LYS A 200 20.77 -3.04 -16.75
N TYR A 201 20.48 -4.23 -16.24
CA TYR A 201 21.44 -5.09 -15.56
C TYR A 201 22.54 -5.63 -16.51
N PRO A 202 23.80 -5.79 -16.07
CA PRO A 202 24.36 -5.37 -14.78
C PRO A 202 24.88 -3.93 -14.76
N ASN A 203 24.76 -3.19 -15.87
CA ASN A 203 25.33 -1.84 -16.02
C ASN A 203 24.80 -0.84 -14.98
N ASP A 204 23.55 -1.00 -14.54
CA ASP A 204 22.98 -0.19 -13.48
C ASP A 204 23.65 -0.44 -12.13
N VAL A 205 23.93 -1.70 -11.76
CA VAL A 205 24.70 -2.05 -10.56
C VAL A 205 26.13 -1.48 -10.66
N ARG A 206 26.77 -1.64 -11.81
CA ARG A 206 28.12 -1.11 -12.07
C ARG A 206 28.17 0.41 -11.91
N LEU A 207 27.22 1.13 -12.53
CA LEU A 207 27.15 2.59 -12.47
C LEU A 207 26.90 3.09 -11.05
N VAL A 208 26.07 2.41 -10.27
CA VAL A 208 25.85 2.75 -8.85
C VAL A 208 27.13 2.57 -8.05
N CYS A 209 27.80 1.41 -8.16
CA CYS A 209 29.06 1.15 -7.45
C CYS A 209 30.18 2.12 -7.85
N GLN A 210 30.18 2.64 -9.08
CA GLN A 210 31.14 3.65 -9.54
C GLN A 210 30.93 5.04 -8.93
N ASN A 211 29.70 5.39 -8.59
CA ASN A 211 29.34 6.76 -8.17
C ASN A 211 28.99 6.88 -6.68
N THR A 212 28.59 5.78 -6.03
CA THR A 212 28.04 5.81 -4.68
C THR A 212 28.75 4.78 -3.79
N PRO A 213 29.09 5.13 -2.53
CA PRO A 213 29.55 4.16 -1.55
C PRO A 213 28.56 3.01 -1.35
N TYR A 214 29.07 1.79 -1.28
CA TYR A 214 28.25 0.59 -1.16
C TYR A 214 28.81 -0.42 -0.17
N CYS A 215 27.93 -1.30 0.30
CA CYS A 215 28.25 -2.44 1.14
C CYS A 215 28.07 -3.75 0.36
N LEU A 216 29.05 -4.63 0.42
CA LEU A 216 28.99 -5.96 -0.18
C LEU A 216 28.38 -6.96 0.81
N PHE A 217 27.33 -7.65 0.40
CA PHE A 217 26.64 -8.65 1.21
C PHE A 217 26.92 -10.03 0.65
N VAL A 218 27.43 -10.92 1.49
CA VAL A 218 27.68 -12.31 1.16
C VAL A 218 26.90 -13.17 2.15
N ALA A 219 25.90 -13.89 1.65
CA ALA A 219 25.07 -14.78 2.44
C ALA A 219 25.36 -16.23 2.08
N GLU A 220 26.00 -16.98 2.97
CA GLU A 220 26.29 -18.41 2.88
C GLU A 220 25.12 -19.23 3.44
N GLY A 221 25.00 -20.49 3.00
CA GLY A 221 24.02 -21.43 3.54
C GLY A 221 22.61 -21.31 2.96
N VAL A 222 22.42 -20.62 1.82
CA VAL A 222 21.08 -20.38 1.27
C VAL A 222 20.63 -21.58 0.45
N VAL A 223 19.55 -22.25 0.89
CA VAL A 223 18.97 -23.39 0.16
C VAL A 223 18.38 -22.93 -1.17
N ALA A 224 18.87 -23.47 -2.29
CA ALA A 224 18.43 -23.09 -3.63
C ALA A 224 17.15 -23.82 -4.05
N ALA A 225 16.95 -25.10 -3.70
CA ALA A 225 15.82 -25.93 -4.14
C ALA A 225 15.31 -26.90 -3.05
N ALA A 226 14.22 -27.65 -3.33
CA ALA A 226 13.64 -28.64 -2.40
C ALA A 226 14.53 -29.87 -2.15
N GLU A 227 15.57 -30.06 -2.96
CA GLU A 227 16.66 -31.01 -2.72
C GLU A 227 17.90 -30.19 -2.33
N ASN A 228 18.56 -30.58 -1.22
CA ASN A 228 19.77 -30.12 -0.51
C ASN A 228 20.88 -29.22 -1.19
N ASP A 229 20.62 -28.51 -2.29
CA ASP A 229 21.56 -27.58 -2.92
C ASP A 229 21.69 -26.29 -2.09
N VAL A 230 22.86 -26.10 -1.49
CA VAL A 230 23.21 -24.92 -0.69
C VAL A 230 24.09 -24.00 -1.53
N VAL A 231 23.72 -22.72 -1.64
CA VAL A 231 24.50 -21.72 -2.38
C VAL A 231 24.82 -20.49 -1.51
N SER A 232 25.92 -19.83 -1.86
CA SER A 232 26.31 -18.52 -1.34
C SER A 232 25.85 -17.42 -2.29
N VAL A 233 25.18 -16.39 -1.78
CA VAL A 233 24.55 -15.33 -2.58
C VAL A 233 25.21 -13.98 -2.32
N ILE A 234 25.50 -13.23 -3.38
CA ILE A 234 26.15 -11.91 -3.30
C ILE A 234 25.20 -10.79 -3.71
N HIS A 235 25.10 -9.76 -2.87
CA HIS A 235 24.35 -8.54 -3.12
C HIS A 235 25.21 -7.29 -2.88
N VAL A 236 24.77 -6.17 -3.43
CA VAL A 236 25.29 -4.83 -3.16
C VAL A 236 24.18 -3.98 -2.55
N GLY A 237 24.45 -3.40 -1.38
CA GLY A 237 23.54 -2.46 -0.73
C GLY A 237 24.08 -1.04 -0.75
N PHE A 238 23.22 -0.07 -1.04
CA PHE A 238 23.57 1.35 -1.10
C PHE A 238 22.36 2.23 -0.74
N PHE A 239 22.61 3.51 -0.45
CA PHE A 239 21.55 4.48 -0.23
C PHE A 239 21.24 5.23 -1.52
N ASP A 240 20.00 5.15 -1.97
CA ASP A 240 19.53 5.90 -3.13
C ASP A 240 18.94 7.24 -2.69
N THR A 241 19.63 8.33 -3.02
CA THR A 241 19.18 9.68 -2.69
C THR A 241 17.95 10.13 -3.47
N GLU A 242 17.66 9.52 -4.64
CA GLU A 242 16.49 9.86 -5.44
C GLU A 242 15.24 9.24 -4.83
N SER A 243 15.24 7.92 -4.60
CA SER A 243 14.12 7.24 -3.94
C SER A 243 14.08 7.42 -2.42
N SER A 244 15.04 8.16 -1.84
CA SER A 244 15.12 8.45 -0.39
C SER A 244 15.08 7.20 0.48
N SER A 245 15.70 6.09 0.01
CA SER A 245 15.61 4.78 0.66
C SER A 245 16.88 3.95 0.46
N TYR A 246 17.14 3.02 1.38
CA TYR A 246 18.16 1.99 1.21
C TYR A 246 17.74 0.95 0.15
N ARG A 247 18.65 0.58 -0.73
CA ARG A 247 18.42 -0.39 -1.82
C ARG A 247 19.43 -1.52 -1.76
N LEU A 248 18.93 -2.75 -1.92
CA LEU A 248 19.73 -3.97 -2.07
C LEU A 248 19.58 -4.48 -3.51
N ARG A 249 20.70 -4.80 -4.17
CA ARG A 249 20.73 -5.29 -5.55
C ARG A 249 21.48 -6.62 -5.63
N PHE A 250 20.86 -7.61 -6.26
CA PHE A 250 21.47 -8.92 -6.52
C PHE A 250 22.65 -8.79 -7.49
N VAL A 251 23.73 -9.54 -7.23
CA VAL A 251 24.92 -9.60 -8.10
C VAL A 251 25.15 -11.02 -8.64
N ASP A 252 25.45 -12.01 -7.81
CA ASP A 252 25.78 -13.37 -8.28
C ASP A 252 25.59 -14.46 -7.20
N CYS A 253 25.72 -15.75 -7.56
CA CYS A 253 25.67 -16.91 -6.65
C CYS A 253 26.78 -17.95 -6.92
N PHE A 254 27.14 -18.73 -5.89
CA PHE A 254 28.21 -19.76 -5.92
C PHE A 254 27.83 -20.99 -5.11
N GLU A 255 28.33 -22.19 -5.47
CA GLU A 255 27.90 -23.47 -4.88
C GLU A 255 28.76 -23.97 -3.70
N SER A 256 29.99 -23.49 -3.53
CA SER A 256 30.91 -23.99 -2.49
C SER A 256 31.22 -22.96 -1.42
N ALA A 257 31.06 -23.36 -0.15
CA ALA A 257 31.47 -22.61 1.03
C ALA A 257 33.01 -22.51 1.18
N SER A 258 33.76 -23.50 0.66
CA SER A 258 35.21 -23.58 0.85
C SER A 258 36.01 -22.55 0.02
N GLU A 259 35.37 -21.85 -0.92
CA GLU A 259 36.01 -20.87 -1.81
C GLU A 259 35.27 -19.51 -1.83
N THR A 260 34.38 -19.27 -0.86
CA THR A 260 33.50 -18.08 -0.79
C THR A 260 34.29 -16.76 -0.90
N ALA A 261 35.48 -16.67 -0.29
CA ALA A 261 36.32 -15.48 -0.35
C ALA A 261 36.85 -15.17 -1.76
N ALA A 262 37.39 -16.20 -2.44
CA ALA A 262 37.90 -16.08 -3.80
C ALA A 262 36.77 -15.76 -4.81
N ALA A 263 35.61 -16.40 -4.64
CA ALA A 263 34.43 -16.17 -5.47
C ALA A 263 33.91 -14.72 -5.35
N ALA A 264 33.91 -14.14 -4.14
CA ALA A 264 33.51 -12.75 -3.93
C ALA A 264 34.45 -11.76 -4.66
N LEU A 265 35.77 -11.97 -4.61
CA LEU A 265 36.73 -11.16 -5.36
C LEU A 265 36.56 -11.29 -6.86
N GLN A 266 36.37 -12.53 -7.35
CA GLN A 266 36.15 -12.79 -8.76
C GLN A 266 34.88 -12.09 -9.24
N THR A 267 33.83 -12.01 -8.41
CA THR A 267 32.59 -11.27 -8.69
C THR A 267 32.85 -9.78 -8.84
N ILE A 268 33.60 -9.17 -7.91
CA ILE A 268 33.96 -7.74 -7.98
C ILE A 268 34.69 -7.45 -9.30
N SER A 269 35.64 -8.31 -9.68
CA SER A 269 36.38 -8.19 -10.94
C SER A 269 35.48 -8.39 -12.16
N LYS A 270 34.63 -9.42 -12.15
CA LYS A 270 33.74 -9.82 -13.25
C LYS A 270 32.71 -8.75 -13.57
N PHE A 271 32.12 -8.13 -12.55
CA PHE A 271 31.11 -7.08 -12.71
C PHE A 271 31.71 -5.66 -12.79
N GLU A 272 33.05 -5.54 -12.73
CA GLU A 272 33.80 -4.28 -12.73
C GLU A 272 33.35 -3.31 -11.63
N LEU A 273 33.08 -3.85 -10.43
CA LEU A 273 32.64 -3.03 -9.29
C LEU A 273 33.82 -2.20 -8.75
N SER A 274 33.61 -0.90 -8.60
CA SER A 274 34.66 0.02 -8.12
C SER A 274 35.04 -0.31 -6.67
N THR A 275 36.29 -0.71 -6.44
CA THR A 275 36.81 -0.99 -5.09
C THR A 275 36.98 0.29 -4.25
N LYS A 276 37.11 1.45 -4.90
CA LYS A 276 37.25 2.77 -4.25
C LYS A 276 36.02 3.22 -3.46
N ASN A 277 34.85 2.69 -3.81
CA ASN A 277 33.57 2.99 -3.16
C ASN A 277 33.04 1.84 -2.30
N LEU A 278 33.78 0.73 -2.22
CA LEU A 278 33.48 -0.34 -1.29
C LEU A 278 33.76 0.16 0.14
N GLY A 279 32.71 0.45 0.91
CA GLY A 279 32.83 1.00 2.26
C GLY A 279 32.79 -0.07 3.35
N ALA A 280 32.01 -1.13 3.14
CA ALA A 280 31.84 -2.21 4.10
C ALA A 280 31.49 -3.53 3.44
N PHE A 281 31.60 -4.62 4.19
CA PHE A 281 31.03 -5.90 3.80
C PHE A 281 30.35 -6.60 4.97
N TYR A 282 29.34 -7.41 4.66
CA TYR A 282 28.63 -8.26 5.60
C TYR A 282 28.74 -9.71 5.14
N PHE A 283 29.07 -10.59 6.07
CA PHE A 283 29.14 -12.04 5.86
C PHE A 283 28.47 -12.76 7.04
N ASN A 284 27.60 -13.72 6.77
CA ASN A 284 26.84 -14.49 7.77
C ASN A 284 27.41 -15.89 8.04
N GLY A 285 28.50 -16.29 7.38
CA GLY A 285 29.12 -17.60 7.50
C GLY A 285 30.21 -17.69 8.58
N ASP A 286 31.11 -18.66 8.46
CA ASP A 286 32.14 -18.95 9.48
C ASP A 286 33.07 -17.75 9.74
N ALA A 287 33.48 -17.57 11.00
CA ALA A 287 34.37 -16.50 11.42
C ALA A 287 35.75 -16.59 10.74
N THR A 288 36.25 -17.80 10.46
CA THR A 288 37.53 -17.99 9.77
C THR A 288 37.50 -17.47 8.34
N VAL A 289 36.43 -17.80 7.60
CA VAL A 289 36.17 -17.33 6.24
C VAL A 289 35.89 -15.82 6.23
N SER A 290 35.20 -15.31 7.26
CA SER A 290 34.98 -13.87 7.43
C SER A 290 36.29 -13.10 7.56
N GLU A 291 37.27 -13.62 8.32
CA GLU A 291 38.58 -13.00 8.51
C GLU A 291 39.42 -13.05 7.22
N GLU A 292 39.39 -14.18 6.51
CA GLU A 292 40.05 -14.33 5.22
C GLU A 292 39.49 -13.34 4.18
N LEU A 293 38.17 -13.27 4.03
CA LEU A 293 37.50 -12.33 3.12
C LEU A 293 37.80 -10.88 3.51
N CYS A 294 37.82 -10.57 4.81
CA CYS A 294 38.21 -9.25 5.32
C CYS A 294 39.63 -8.87 4.89
N SER A 295 40.59 -9.77 5.08
CA SER A 295 41.99 -9.55 4.70
C SER A 295 42.14 -9.30 3.21
N GLN A 296 41.44 -10.09 2.38
CA GLN A 296 41.48 -9.97 0.93
C GLN A 296 40.81 -8.68 0.42
N LEU A 297 39.65 -8.30 0.96
CA LEU A 297 39.00 -7.03 0.61
C LEU A 297 39.81 -5.82 1.06
N ARG A 298 40.49 -5.90 2.20
CA ARG A 298 41.40 -4.83 2.67
C ARG A 298 42.64 -4.67 1.79
N ALA A 299 43.10 -5.73 1.13
CA ALA A 299 44.16 -5.62 0.13
C ALA A 299 43.71 -4.81 -1.11
N LEU A 300 42.42 -4.83 -1.44
CA LEU A 300 41.84 -4.01 -2.52
C LEU A 300 41.50 -2.58 -2.08
N ASN A 301 40.97 -2.42 -0.86
CA ASN A 301 40.71 -1.14 -0.24
C ASN A 301 40.93 -1.24 1.27
N PRO A 302 41.99 -0.61 1.83
CA PRO A 302 42.37 -0.78 3.23
C PRO A 302 41.32 -0.28 4.24
N ASN A 303 40.35 0.52 3.78
CA ASN A 303 39.36 1.17 4.64
C ASN A 303 38.02 0.41 4.73
N VAL A 304 37.96 -0.82 4.22
CA VAL A 304 36.76 -1.66 4.25
C VAL A 304 36.45 -2.13 5.67
N THR A 305 35.21 -1.87 6.12
CA THR A 305 34.71 -2.28 7.44
C THR A 305 33.96 -3.62 7.39
N ALA A 306 34.30 -4.56 8.26
CA ALA A 306 33.62 -5.85 8.39
C ALA A 306 32.43 -5.75 9.35
N LEU A 307 31.22 -6.06 8.88
CA LEU A 307 29.97 -5.92 9.63
C LEU A 307 29.32 -7.27 10.03
N GLY A 308 29.84 -8.40 9.55
CA GLY A 308 29.28 -9.74 9.81
C GLY A 308 29.16 -10.07 11.30
N GLY A 309 30.26 -9.91 12.04
CA GLY A 309 30.30 -10.17 13.48
C GLY A 309 29.40 -9.24 14.31
N PHE A 310 29.07 -8.05 13.80
CA PHE A 310 28.26 -7.06 14.52
C PHE A 310 26.81 -7.53 14.74
N TYR A 311 26.19 -8.14 13.72
CA TYR A 311 24.79 -8.58 13.81
C TYR A 311 24.60 -9.94 14.47
N ALA A 312 25.61 -10.82 14.41
CA ALA A 312 25.62 -12.09 15.14
C ALA A 312 26.15 -11.94 16.58
N MET A 313 26.43 -10.71 17.03
CA MET A 313 27.10 -10.44 18.30
C MET A 313 26.33 -10.95 19.50
N ALA A 314 25.01 -10.76 19.52
CA ALA A 314 24.18 -11.16 20.65
C ALA A 314 24.14 -12.69 20.82
N ASP A 315 23.96 -13.42 19.71
CA ASP A 315 23.97 -14.89 19.70
C ASP A 315 25.34 -15.43 20.11
N ALA A 316 26.41 -14.92 19.49
CA ALA A 316 27.77 -15.36 19.79
C ALA A 316 28.19 -15.04 21.24
N ALA A 317 27.82 -13.87 21.76
CA ALA A 317 28.11 -13.49 23.13
C ALA A 317 27.29 -14.33 24.12
N CYS A 318 26.03 -14.61 23.82
CA CYS A 318 25.20 -15.54 24.59
C CYS A 318 25.85 -16.92 24.64
N HIS A 319 26.26 -17.48 23.49
CA HIS A 319 26.94 -18.78 23.42
C HIS A 319 28.26 -18.80 24.18
N ALA A 320 29.05 -17.73 24.07
CA ALA A 320 30.32 -17.61 24.82
C ALA A 320 30.08 -17.61 26.33
N GLY A 321 29.06 -16.90 26.81
CA GLY A 321 28.67 -16.93 28.22
C GLY A 321 28.11 -18.29 28.65
N VAL A 322 27.26 -18.90 27.82
CA VAL A 322 26.62 -20.20 28.08
C VAL A 322 27.63 -21.35 28.13
N LYS A 323 28.77 -21.25 27.42
CA LYS A 323 29.86 -22.23 27.53
C LYS A 323 30.57 -22.21 28.88
N GLU A 324 30.51 -21.08 29.60
CA GLU A 324 31.05 -20.92 30.95
C GLU A 324 30.06 -21.33 32.05
N LEU A 325 28.91 -21.92 31.68
CA LEU A 325 27.95 -22.47 32.65
C LEU A 325 28.58 -23.60 33.48
N SER A 326 28.12 -23.77 34.72
CA SER A 326 28.50 -24.92 35.54
C SER A 326 28.10 -26.23 34.85
N ASN A 327 28.91 -27.28 35.04
CA ASN A 327 28.66 -28.59 34.46
C ASN A 327 27.26 -29.13 34.82
N GLN A 328 26.78 -28.85 36.03
CA GLN A 328 25.44 -29.24 36.50
C GLN A 328 24.31 -28.52 35.74
N ALA A 329 24.44 -27.22 35.45
CA ALA A 329 23.41 -26.49 34.70
C ALA A 329 23.36 -26.90 33.21
N GLN A 330 24.52 -27.19 32.62
CA GLN A 330 24.60 -27.72 31.25
C GLN A 330 23.97 -29.12 31.17
N GLU A 331 24.30 -30.00 32.13
CA GLU A 331 23.77 -31.36 32.21
C GLU A 331 22.24 -31.35 32.40
N LEU A 332 21.69 -30.45 33.22
CA LEU A 332 20.24 -30.30 33.41
C LEU A 332 19.53 -30.02 32.08
N LEU A 333 20.05 -29.08 31.28
CA LEU A 333 19.47 -28.73 29.99
C LEU A 333 19.50 -29.92 29.03
N VAL A 334 20.64 -30.61 28.92
CA VAL A 334 20.77 -31.81 28.05
C VAL A 334 19.80 -32.91 28.48
N ASN A 335 19.71 -33.19 29.78
CA ASN A 335 18.86 -34.26 30.28
C ASN A 335 17.37 -33.94 30.14
N LEU A 336 16.96 -32.68 30.33
CA LEU A 336 15.58 -32.23 30.09
C LEU A 336 15.20 -32.37 28.60
N HIS A 337 16.10 -31.98 27.70
CA HIS A 337 15.91 -32.14 26.26
C HIS A 337 15.83 -33.62 25.86
N HIS A 338 16.73 -34.47 26.38
CA HIS A 338 16.67 -35.91 26.13
C HIS A 338 15.36 -36.53 26.64
N HIS A 339 14.85 -36.10 27.81
CA HIS A 339 13.57 -36.58 28.35
C HIS A 339 12.39 -36.22 27.46
N HIS A 340 12.40 -35.02 26.85
CA HIS A 340 11.40 -34.62 25.86
C HIS A 340 11.37 -35.59 24.67
N PHE A 341 12.51 -35.95 24.09
CA PHE A 341 12.53 -36.84 22.92
C PHE A 341 12.34 -38.34 23.21
N SER A 342 12.60 -38.78 24.45
CA SER A 342 12.60 -40.21 24.79
C SER A 342 11.32 -40.71 25.47
N CYS A 343 10.43 -39.82 25.93
CA CYS A 343 9.21 -40.18 26.65
C CYS A 343 7.96 -39.94 25.78
N SER A 344 7.13 -40.96 25.55
CA SER A 344 5.93 -40.86 24.69
C SER A 344 4.69 -40.25 25.37
N ASN A 345 4.69 -40.15 26.71
CA ASN A 345 3.63 -39.55 27.52
C ASN A 345 4.10 -38.21 28.09
N GLU A 346 4.31 -37.22 27.23
CA GLU A 346 4.91 -35.95 27.64
C GLU A 346 3.93 -35.07 28.44
N ASN A 347 4.40 -34.60 29.60
CA ASN A 347 3.83 -33.48 30.35
C ASN A 347 3.82 -32.22 29.49
N ASP A 348 2.67 -31.53 29.44
CA ASP A 348 2.48 -30.28 28.70
C ASP A 348 3.52 -29.21 29.04
N ASN A 349 4.05 -29.26 30.27
CA ASN A 349 5.10 -28.37 30.73
C ASN A 349 6.45 -28.58 30.03
N ILE A 350 6.82 -29.83 29.72
CA ILE A 350 8.08 -30.14 29.03
C ILE A 350 7.93 -29.86 27.52
N LYS A 351 6.75 -30.13 26.95
CA LYS A 351 6.40 -29.71 25.59
C LYS A 351 6.55 -28.21 25.42
N ALA A 352 5.97 -27.43 26.33
CA ALA A 352 6.00 -25.97 26.29
C ALA A 352 7.42 -25.36 26.35
N LEU A 353 8.40 -26.10 26.90
CA LEU A 353 9.81 -25.71 26.95
C LEU A 353 10.54 -25.87 25.61
N PHE A 354 10.19 -26.86 24.78
CA PHE A 354 10.96 -27.26 23.59
C PHE A 354 10.19 -27.23 22.24
N CYS A 355 9.06 -26.52 22.14
CA CYS A 355 8.17 -26.43 20.96
C CYS A 355 8.78 -26.10 19.56
N SER A 356 10.08 -25.88 19.43
CA SER A 356 10.75 -25.64 18.14
C SER A 356 11.71 -26.80 17.83
N GLY A 357 11.33 -27.65 16.88
CA GLY A 357 12.04 -28.89 16.56
C GLY A 357 13.47 -28.69 16.07
N ASN A 358 14.41 -29.37 16.72
CA ASN A 358 15.72 -29.70 16.17
C ASN A 358 15.95 -31.21 16.35
N SER A 359 16.44 -31.87 15.30
CA SER A 359 16.85 -33.28 15.32
C SER A 359 18.18 -33.46 16.06
N GLU A 360 18.45 -34.70 16.47
CA GLU A 360 19.71 -35.12 17.11
C GLU A 360 20.92 -34.85 16.19
N ASP A 361 21.60 -33.72 16.39
CA ASP A 361 22.95 -33.47 15.87
C ASP A 361 23.97 -33.40 17.02
N SER A 362 25.25 -33.63 16.71
CA SER A 362 26.36 -33.87 17.64
C SER A 362 26.74 -32.70 18.58
N MET A 363 25.99 -31.60 18.61
CA MET A 363 26.22 -30.42 19.46
C MET A 363 25.07 -30.26 20.48
N PRO A 364 25.35 -29.85 21.74
CA PRO A 364 24.29 -29.60 22.71
C PRO A 364 23.27 -28.57 22.18
N PHE A 365 21.97 -28.91 22.20
CA PHE A 365 20.91 -28.11 21.56
C PHE A 365 20.91 -26.63 22.00
N TYR A 366 21.23 -26.35 23.27
CA TYR A 366 21.24 -24.99 23.80
C TYR A 366 22.34 -24.09 23.20
N LEU A 367 23.38 -24.67 22.60
CA LEU A 367 24.40 -23.96 21.83
C LEU A 367 23.99 -23.74 20.37
N SER A 368 22.85 -24.30 19.93
CA SER A 368 22.25 -24.04 18.61
C SER A 368 21.14 -22.99 18.67
N LEU A 369 20.65 -22.65 19.87
CA LEU A 369 19.58 -21.67 20.06
C LEU A 369 20.09 -20.24 19.86
N SER A 370 19.26 -19.37 19.26
CA SER A 370 19.50 -17.93 19.31
C SER A 370 19.46 -17.41 20.76
N CYS A 371 20.10 -16.28 21.02
CA CYS A 371 20.09 -15.64 22.34
C CYS A 371 18.65 -15.38 22.81
N SER A 372 17.75 -14.93 21.91
CA SER A 372 16.33 -14.73 22.22
C SER A 372 15.64 -16.03 22.61
N ALA A 373 15.82 -17.11 21.83
CA ALA A 373 15.26 -18.42 22.15
C ALA A 373 15.82 -18.96 23.47
N PHE A 374 17.11 -18.76 23.75
CA PHE A 374 17.73 -19.18 25.00
C PHE A 374 17.23 -18.36 26.21
N CYS A 375 17.02 -17.05 26.07
CA CYS A 375 16.43 -16.21 27.11
C CYS A 375 14.99 -16.64 27.45
N GLN A 376 14.21 -17.00 26.43
CA GLN A 376 12.87 -17.54 26.59
C GLN A 376 12.88 -18.90 27.28
N LEU A 377 13.81 -19.79 26.91
CA LEU A 377 14.01 -21.09 27.56
C LEU A 377 14.31 -20.92 29.05
N VAL A 378 15.28 -20.07 29.41
CA VAL A 378 15.64 -19.79 30.82
C VAL A 378 14.46 -19.21 31.60
N THR A 379 13.72 -18.29 30.99
CA THR A 379 12.55 -17.65 31.64
C THR A 379 11.45 -18.66 31.91
N LYS A 380 11.06 -19.45 30.90
CA LYS A 380 10.05 -20.52 31.06
C LYS A 380 10.51 -21.58 32.07
N LEU A 381 11.79 -21.97 32.05
CA LEU A 381 12.34 -22.94 32.99
C LEU A 381 12.20 -22.47 34.44
N LEU A 382 12.45 -21.18 34.71
CA LEU A 382 12.29 -20.59 36.05
C LEU A 382 10.82 -20.46 36.46
N GLU A 383 9.93 -20.04 35.56
CA GLU A 383 8.48 -19.95 35.80
C GLU A 383 7.87 -21.30 36.15
N MET A 384 8.34 -22.36 35.49
CA MET A 384 7.80 -23.72 35.61
C MET A 384 8.61 -24.59 36.58
N TRP A 385 9.60 -24.00 37.28
CA TRP A 385 10.57 -24.74 38.10
C TRP A 385 9.90 -25.64 39.14
N THR A 386 8.88 -25.13 39.83
CA THR A 386 8.15 -25.86 40.87
C THR A 386 7.35 -27.04 40.32
N ASP A 387 6.78 -26.87 39.12
CA ASP A 387 5.99 -27.92 38.46
C ASP A 387 6.90 -29.02 37.93
N LEU A 388 8.08 -28.65 37.42
CA LEU A 388 9.10 -29.60 36.99
C LEU A 388 9.63 -30.42 38.17
N VAL A 389 9.91 -29.79 39.32
CA VAL A 389 10.30 -30.49 40.55
C VAL A 389 9.23 -31.50 40.96
N SER A 390 7.95 -31.11 40.94
CA SER A 390 6.82 -31.99 41.27
C SER A 390 6.72 -33.17 40.32
N TYR A 391 6.80 -32.91 39.01
CA TYR A 391 6.74 -33.93 37.97
C TYR A 391 7.87 -34.95 38.07
N PHE A 392 9.14 -34.51 38.11
CA PHE A 392 10.28 -35.42 38.21
C PHE A 392 10.41 -36.11 39.57
N SER A 393 9.73 -35.61 40.61
CA SER A 393 9.62 -36.30 41.91
C SER A 393 8.55 -37.41 41.92
N SER A 394 7.71 -37.52 40.88
CA SER A 394 6.64 -38.52 40.79
C SER A 394 7.05 -39.82 40.08
N PHE A 395 8.25 -39.89 39.50
CA PHE A 395 8.77 -41.09 38.84
C PHE A 395 9.45 -42.03 39.85
N ASP A 396 9.23 -43.34 39.70
CA ASP A 396 9.95 -44.38 40.45
C ASP A 396 11.44 -44.45 40.04
N GLU A 397 12.31 -44.80 40.99
CA GLU A 397 13.77 -44.59 40.97
C GLU A 397 14.60 -45.38 39.93
N GLU A 398 13.98 -46.05 38.94
CA GLU A 398 14.70 -46.98 38.05
C GLU A 398 15.50 -46.30 36.92
N ASN A 399 15.24 -45.03 36.60
CA ASN A 399 15.95 -44.31 35.53
C ASN A 399 16.98 -43.30 36.10
N GLU A 400 18.26 -43.63 35.99
CA GLU A 400 19.39 -42.81 36.48
C GLU A 400 19.41 -41.37 35.92
N LYS A 401 18.96 -41.14 34.68
CA LYS A 401 18.88 -39.78 34.11
C LYS A 401 17.77 -38.95 34.75
N VAL A 402 16.61 -39.56 34.99
CA VAL A 402 15.47 -38.92 35.69
C VAL A 402 15.84 -38.58 37.14
N LYS A 403 16.60 -39.47 37.79
CA LYS A 403 17.16 -39.25 39.13
C LYS A 403 18.14 -38.07 39.15
N SER A 404 19.03 -37.97 38.16
CA SER A 404 19.95 -36.84 38.00
C SER A 404 19.18 -35.51 37.83
N VAL A 405 18.19 -35.47 36.94
CA VAL A 405 17.33 -34.27 36.74
C VAL A 405 16.61 -33.86 38.02
N CYS A 406 16.01 -34.82 38.73
CA CYS A 406 15.30 -34.56 39.99
C CYS A 406 16.24 -34.02 41.07
N SER A 407 17.46 -34.57 41.18
CA SER A 407 18.49 -34.08 42.10
C SER A 407 18.93 -32.65 41.77
N GLN A 408 19.13 -32.33 40.49
CA GLN A 408 19.59 -31.00 40.06
C GLN A 408 18.50 -29.94 40.19
N LEU A 409 17.22 -30.27 39.93
CA LEU A 409 16.09 -29.35 40.13
C LEU A 409 15.82 -29.04 41.60
N LYS A 410 16.21 -29.93 42.52
CA LYS A 410 16.12 -29.75 43.97
C LYS A 410 17.33 -29.00 44.56
N ASP A 411 18.42 -28.86 43.82
CA ASP A 411 19.60 -28.13 44.27
C ASP A 411 19.37 -26.61 44.16
N PRO A 412 19.31 -25.88 45.30
CA PRO A 412 19.13 -24.44 45.28
C PRO A 412 20.26 -23.70 44.56
N THR A 413 21.47 -24.26 44.52
CA THR A 413 22.62 -23.67 43.80
C THR A 413 22.32 -23.60 42.31
N VAL A 414 21.78 -24.68 41.73
CA VAL A 414 21.44 -24.76 40.30
C VAL A 414 20.33 -23.76 39.96
N LYS A 415 19.31 -23.61 40.81
CA LYS A 415 18.26 -22.60 40.61
C LYS A 415 18.81 -21.17 40.68
N ALA A 416 19.69 -20.89 41.65
CA ALA A 416 20.34 -19.58 41.77
C ALA A 416 21.17 -19.21 40.51
N PHE A 417 21.81 -20.19 39.89
CA PHE A 417 22.50 -20.02 38.60
C PHE A 417 21.55 -19.61 37.47
N PHE A 418 20.36 -20.22 37.34
CA PHE A 418 19.40 -19.82 36.32
C PHE A 418 18.78 -18.43 36.58
N ILE A 419 18.57 -18.06 37.85
CA ILE A 419 18.15 -16.70 38.23
C ILE A 419 19.20 -15.66 37.79
N PHE A 420 20.49 -15.94 38.05
CA PHE A 420 21.61 -15.12 37.55
C PHE A 420 21.57 -15.00 36.02
N LEU A 421 21.41 -16.10 35.28
CA LEU A 421 21.36 -16.07 33.81
C LEU A 421 20.19 -15.25 33.28
N GLN A 422 19.01 -15.36 33.90
CA GLN A 422 17.84 -14.56 33.52
C GLN A 422 18.15 -13.06 33.63
N HIS A 423 18.93 -12.63 34.62
CA HIS A 423 19.37 -11.24 34.73
C HIS A 423 20.50 -10.90 33.75
N ALA A 424 21.55 -11.71 33.71
CA ALA A 424 22.76 -11.47 32.95
C ALA A 424 22.55 -11.44 31.43
N LEU A 425 21.49 -12.10 30.93
CA LEU A 425 21.15 -12.13 29.50
C LEU A 425 20.23 -10.98 29.04
N LYS A 426 19.61 -10.22 29.96
CA LYS A 426 18.68 -9.12 29.60
C LYS A 426 19.29 -8.08 28.64
N PRO A 427 20.54 -7.62 28.83
CA PRO A 427 21.13 -6.66 27.92
C PRO A 427 21.30 -7.21 26.49
N LEU A 428 21.67 -8.49 26.34
CA LEU A 428 21.78 -9.17 25.04
C LEU A 428 20.42 -9.36 24.37
N HIS A 429 19.40 -9.77 25.15
CA HIS A 429 18.02 -9.89 24.68
C HIS A 429 17.46 -8.53 24.20
N SER A 430 17.74 -7.46 24.95
CA SER A 430 17.35 -6.10 24.59
C SER A 430 17.96 -5.70 23.24
N LEU A 431 19.25 -5.97 23.02
CA LEU A 431 19.90 -5.68 21.74
C LEU A 431 19.22 -6.42 20.56
N GLN A 432 18.81 -7.68 20.74
CA GLN A 432 18.07 -8.41 19.71
C GLN A 432 16.66 -7.88 19.46
N SER A 433 15.95 -7.41 20.49
CA SER A 433 14.61 -6.83 20.32
C SER A 433 14.58 -5.56 19.45
N HIS A 434 15.68 -4.79 19.42
CA HIS A 434 15.83 -3.61 18.55
C HIS A 434 16.03 -3.96 17.06
N THR A 435 16.10 -5.25 16.70
CA THR A 435 16.22 -5.71 15.31
C THR A 435 14.87 -5.98 14.62
N GLY A 436 13.75 -5.99 15.36
CA GLY A 436 12.42 -6.28 14.83
C GLY A 436 11.41 -5.14 15.00
N ASN A 437 11.17 -4.37 13.93
CA ASN A 437 9.88 -3.76 13.50
C ASN A 437 10.00 -2.42 12.73
N ASP A 438 11.06 -1.60 12.91
CA ASP A 438 11.38 -0.46 12.01
C ASP A 438 12.72 -0.71 11.28
N PRO A 439 12.82 -0.58 9.94
CA PRO A 439 14.05 -0.87 9.21
C PRO A 439 15.23 0.06 9.52
N ARG A 440 15.07 1.33 9.94
CA ARG A 440 16.22 2.25 10.01
C ARG A 440 16.20 3.30 11.12
N ALA A 441 15.07 3.56 11.78
CA ALA A 441 15.12 4.24 13.08
C ALA A 441 16.04 3.48 14.07
N ASN A 442 16.26 2.18 13.83
CA ASN A 442 17.10 1.29 14.61
C ASN A 442 18.61 1.34 14.28
N ALA A 443 19.10 1.93 13.18
CA ALA A 443 20.55 1.88 12.89
C ALA A 443 21.37 2.70 13.90
N VAL A 444 20.90 3.92 14.20
CA VAL A 444 21.48 4.80 15.24
C VAL A 444 21.35 4.14 16.61
N ALA A 445 20.15 3.64 16.94
CA ALA A 445 19.87 2.95 18.19
C ALA A 445 20.70 1.68 18.36
N MET A 446 21.00 0.93 17.29
CA MET A 446 21.83 -0.27 17.33
C MET A 446 23.30 0.05 17.58
N PHE A 447 23.86 1.09 16.95
CA PHE A 447 25.23 1.53 17.24
C PHE A 447 25.37 2.05 18.68
N GLU A 448 24.38 2.80 19.16
CA GLU A 448 24.33 3.29 20.54
C GLU A 448 24.13 2.15 21.54
N ALA A 449 23.18 1.24 21.31
CA ALA A 449 22.92 0.08 22.16
C ALA A 449 24.13 -0.86 22.23
N SER A 450 24.86 -1.05 21.12
CA SER A 450 26.08 -1.86 21.11
C SER A 450 27.22 -1.24 21.93
N SER A 451 27.33 0.10 21.90
CA SER A 451 28.27 0.85 22.76
C SER A 451 27.91 0.70 24.24
N VAL A 452 26.64 0.90 24.57
CA VAL A 452 26.11 0.75 25.94
C VAL A 452 26.29 -0.68 26.45
N LEU A 453 26.10 -1.69 25.60
CA LEU A 453 26.20 -3.10 25.95
C LEU A 453 27.58 -3.49 26.48
N LEU A 454 28.65 -3.14 25.76
CA LEU A 454 30.02 -3.46 26.19
C LEU A 454 30.37 -2.75 27.49
N SER A 455 29.97 -1.48 27.63
CA SER A 455 30.20 -0.72 28.87
C SER A 455 29.46 -1.31 30.07
N SER A 456 28.23 -1.77 29.86
CA SER A 456 27.40 -2.40 30.90
C SER A 456 28.04 -3.68 31.40
N TYR A 457 28.39 -4.61 30.50
CA TYR A 457 29.04 -5.86 30.90
C TYR A 457 30.41 -5.65 31.54
N ALA A 458 31.24 -4.73 31.01
CA ALA A 458 32.53 -4.41 31.63
C ALA A 458 32.37 -3.91 33.07
N SER A 459 31.34 -3.09 33.34
CA SER A 459 31.06 -2.56 34.67
C SER A 459 30.56 -3.61 35.66
N CYS A 460 29.97 -4.72 35.20
CA CYS A 460 29.43 -5.77 36.05
C CYS A 460 30.51 -6.55 36.82
N PHE A 461 31.75 -6.61 36.30
CA PHE A 461 32.82 -7.44 36.87
C PHE A 461 34.21 -6.82 36.92
N LEU A 462 34.47 -5.68 36.26
CA LEU A 462 35.77 -4.98 36.34
C LEU A 462 35.72 -3.78 37.29
N THR A 463 36.86 -3.47 37.90
CA THR A 463 37.03 -2.19 38.62
C THR A 463 36.88 -1.00 37.66
N PRO A 464 36.36 0.17 38.10
CA PRO A 464 36.14 1.32 37.21
C PRO A 464 37.38 1.76 36.40
N PRO A 465 38.61 1.76 36.96
CA PRO A 465 39.82 2.08 36.19
C PRO A 465 40.13 1.02 35.12
N ALA A 466 39.92 -0.26 35.43
CA ALA A 466 40.14 -1.36 34.49
C ALA A 466 39.09 -1.39 33.38
N ALA A 467 37.81 -1.13 33.70
CA ALA A 467 36.74 -1.01 32.71
C ALA A 467 37.01 0.15 31.73
N THR A 468 37.44 1.31 32.23
CA THR A 468 37.79 2.46 31.39
C THR A 468 38.97 2.14 30.46
N ARG A 469 40.01 1.48 30.98
CA ARG A 469 41.17 1.06 30.19
C ARG A 469 40.79 0.02 29.13
N PHE A 470 39.92 -0.92 29.47
CA PHE A 470 39.40 -1.93 28.55
C PHE A 470 38.57 -1.31 27.43
N LEU A 471 37.64 -0.40 27.74
CA LEU A 471 36.79 0.26 26.74
C LEU A 471 37.59 1.14 25.77
N ASN A 472 38.65 1.80 26.25
CA ASN A 472 39.48 2.67 25.42
C ASN A 472 40.46 1.89 24.53
N ASN A 473 41.09 0.83 25.05
CA ASN A 473 42.22 0.18 24.39
C ASN A 473 41.92 -1.23 23.86
N LYS A 474 40.71 -1.76 24.11
CA LYS A 474 40.33 -3.17 23.82
C LYS A 474 41.36 -4.19 24.35
N ASP A 475 42.00 -3.88 25.49
CA ASP A 475 43.04 -4.70 26.10
C ASP A 475 42.43 -5.96 26.74
N LEU A 476 42.46 -7.08 26.00
CA LEU A 476 41.85 -8.35 26.42
C LEU A 476 42.56 -8.99 27.63
N ASP A 477 43.82 -8.62 27.90
CA ASP A 477 44.57 -9.16 29.03
C ASP A 477 43.99 -8.70 30.38
N ILE A 478 43.32 -7.55 30.39
CA ILE A 478 42.60 -7.02 31.57
C ILE A 478 41.47 -7.98 31.98
N LEU A 479 40.79 -8.61 31.02
CA LEU A 479 39.67 -9.51 31.28
C LEU A 479 40.14 -10.80 32.00
N ARG A 480 41.39 -11.23 31.74
CA ARG A 480 41.98 -12.46 32.30
C ARG A 480 42.61 -12.26 33.67
N ASN A 481 43.04 -11.05 34.01
CA ASN A 481 43.73 -10.78 35.26
C ASN A 481 42.76 -10.56 36.43
N LYS A 482 42.80 -11.48 37.41
CA LYS A 482 41.94 -11.44 38.60
C LYS A 482 42.12 -10.18 39.46
N ALA A 483 43.27 -9.50 39.40
CA ALA A 483 43.53 -8.27 40.15
C ALA A 483 42.68 -7.08 39.68
N PHE A 484 42.13 -7.12 38.47
CA PHE A 484 41.30 -6.05 37.91
C PHE A 484 39.79 -6.30 38.06
N ARG A 485 39.39 -7.46 38.61
CA ARG A 485 37.99 -7.88 38.79
C ARG A 485 37.41 -7.40 40.12
N LEU A 486 36.10 -7.19 40.16
CA LEU A 486 35.34 -6.94 41.38
C LEU A 486 35.22 -8.23 42.20
N GLN A 487 35.31 -8.11 43.52
CA GLN A 487 35.02 -9.21 44.46
C GLN A 487 33.59 -9.07 45.01
N SER A 488 32.95 -10.19 45.39
CA SER A 488 31.67 -10.17 46.11
C SER A 488 31.78 -9.27 47.36
N PRO A 489 30.79 -8.41 47.67
CA PRO A 489 29.44 -8.29 47.08
C PRO A 489 29.32 -7.24 45.94
N ARG A 490 30.45 -6.72 45.43
CA ARG A 490 30.43 -5.65 44.41
C ARG A 490 30.22 -6.17 42.98
N LEU A 491 30.22 -7.49 42.79
CA LEU A 491 29.93 -8.15 41.52
C LEU A 491 28.43 -8.11 41.22
N SER A 492 28.03 -7.71 40.02
CA SER A 492 26.61 -7.59 39.66
C SER A 492 25.96 -8.96 39.45
N MET A 493 25.30 -9.50 40.47
CA MET A 493 24.68 -10.85 40.47
C MET A 493 23.14 -10.87 40.43
N ASP A 494 22.50 -9.76 40.03
CA ASP A 494 21.05 -9.55 39.81
C ASP A 494 20.35 -8.48 40.67
N GLY A 495 21.09 -7.74 41.50
CA GLY A 495 20.50 -6.70 42.36
C GLY A 495 19.92 -7.24 43.68
N ASN A 496 20.50 -8.34 44.19
CA ASN A 496 20.29 -9.00 45.48
C ASN A 496 19.36 -10.23 45.47
N ALA A 497 18.64 -10.52 44.38
CA ALA A 497 17.71 -11.64 44.34
C ALA A 497 18.41 -13.02 44.40
N VAL A 498 19.62 -13.17 43.85
CA VAL A 498 20.45 -14.36 44.04
C VAL A 498 20.91 -14.51 45.49
N GLU A 499 21.36 -13.43 46.11
CA GLU A 499 21.85 -13.43 47.50
C GLU A 499 20.70 -13.69 48.49
N ASP A 500 19.54 -13.05 48.26
CA ASP A 500 18.31 -13.24 49.04
C ASP A 500 17.79 -14.68 48.88
N PHE A 501 17.82 -15.25 47.67
CA PHE A 501 17.37 -16.62 47.42
C PHE A 501 18.27 -17.65 48.11
N LEU A 502 19.60 -17.51 48.03
CA LEU A 502 20.54 -18.41 48.71
C LEU A 502 20.42 -18.30 50.23
N THR A 503 20.19 -17.09 50.75
CA THR A 503 19.94 -16.84 52.18
C THR A 503 18.64 -17.49 52.63
N GLN A 504 17.56 -17.37 51.84
CA GLN A 504 16.27 -18.03 52.11
C GLN A 504 16.38 -19.56 52.09
N CYS A 505 17.26 -20.12 51.26
CA CYS A 505 17.49 -21.56 51.16
C CYS A 505 18.49 -22.11 52.20
N ASN A 506 19.07 -21.27 53.06
CA ASN A 506 20.14 -21.61 54.01
C ASN A 506 21.40 -22.22 53.35
N VAL A 507 21.79 -21.73 52.16
CA VAL A 507 23.03 -22.15 51.46
C VAL A 507 23.91 -20.94 51.05
N PRO A 508 24.27 -20.04 51.99
CA PRO A 508 25.12 -18.89 51.67
C PRO A 508 26.54 -19.29 51.24
N GLU A 509 27.00 -20.50 51.58
CA GLU A 509 28.33 -21.01 51.23
C GLU A 509 28.52 -21.24 49.73
N ALA A 510 27.43 -21.30 48.95
CA ALA A 510 27.47 -21.42 47.48
C ALA A 510 27.82 -20.09 46.77
N LEU A 511 27.72 -18.96 47.46
CA LEU A 511 27.90 -17.62 46.88
C LEU A 511 29.29 -17.38 46.23
N PRO A 512 30.42 -17.83 46.81
CA PRO A 512 31.74 -17.66 46.18
C PRO A 512 31.90 -18.44 44.88
N GLN A 513 31.30 -19.64 44.79
CA GLN A 513 31.34 -20.46 43.57
C GLN A 513 30.52 -19.82 42.45
N LEU A 514 29.34 -19.29 42.79
CA LEU A 514 28.48 -18.53 41.86
C LEU A 514 29.14 -17.23 41.41
N SER A 515 29.86 -16.54 42.31
CA SER A 515 30.60 -15.31 42.00
C SER A 515 31.75 -15.53 41.00
N GLU A 516 32.50 -16.63 41.14
CA GLU A 516 33.56 -16.98 40.18
C GLU A 516 32.98 -17.33 38.82
N ALA A 517 31.89 -18.10 38.77
CA ALA A 517 31.22 -18.46 37.53
C ALA A 517 30.57 -17.24 36.83
N ALA A 518 29.94 -16.34 37.59
CA ALA A 518 29.42 -15.07 37.06
C ALA A 518 30.55 -14.18 36.50
N SER A 519 31.72 -14.14 37.16
CA SER A 519 32.89 -13.42 36.67
C SER A 519 33.44 -14.00 35.37
N SER A 520 33.49 -15.32 35.23
CA SER A 520 33.90 -16.00 33.99
C SER A 520 32.90 -15.77 32.85
N PHE A 521 31.59 -15.84 33.15
CA PHE A 521 30.52 -15.50 32.22
C PHE A 521 30.68 -14.08 31.66
N TYR A 522 30.79 -13.06 32.52
CA TYR A 522 30.92 -11.68 32.07
C TYR A 522 32.23 -11.41 31.32
N ALA A 523 33.33 -12.07 31.69
CA ALA A 523 34.59 -11.98 30.95
C ALA A 523 34.46 -12.57 29.55
N ALA A 524 33.83 -13.74 29.40
CA ALA A 524 33.61 -14.39 28.10
C ALA A 524 32.69 -13.56 27.19
N VAL A 525 31.56 -13.06 27.74
CA VAL A 525 30.63 -12.17 27.04
C VAL A 525 31.32 -10.88 26.60
N SER A 526 32.03 -10.20 27.50
CA SER A 526 32.73 -8.94 27.20
C SER A 526 33.84 -9.12 26.16
N SER A 527 34.60 -10.22 26.24
CA SER A 527 35.62 -10.56 25.25
C SER A 527 35.00 -10.81 23.88
N CYS A 528 33.87 -11.52 23.84
CA CYS A 528 33.16 -11.83 22.60
C CYS A 528 32.60 -10.58 21.92
N ILE A 529 31.96 -9.69 22.70
CA ILE A 529 31.43 -8.41 22.23
C ILE A 529 32.57 -7.53 21.68
N ALA A 530 33.66 -7.36 22.45
CA ALA A 530 34.77 -6.50 22.05
C ALA A 530 35.43 -6.92 20.72
N ALA A 531 35.54 -8.23 20.48
CA ALA A 531 36.10 -8.81 19.26
C ALA A 531 35.20 -8.62 18.03
N ARG A 532 33.88 -8.49 18.23
CA ARG A 532 32.88 -8.43 17.15
C ARG A 532 32.40 -7.02 16.79
N LEU A 533 32.82 -5.99 17.55
CA LEU A 533 32.54 -4.60 17.22
C LEU A 533 33.38 -4.14 16.01
N PRO A 534 32.75 -3.56 14.97
CA PRO A 534 33.41 -3.23 13.70
C PRO A 534 34.44 -2.09 13.84
N VAL A 535 34.22 -1.19 14.80
CA VAL A 535 35.10 -0.06 15.13
C VAL A 535 35.20 0.08 16.65
N SER A 536 35.88 1.12 17.14
CA SER A 536 35.95 1.41 18.58
C SER A 536 34.58 1.87 19.12
N ASP A 537 34.36 1.68 20.42
CA ASP A 537 33.16 2.18 21.13
C ASP A 537 32.93 3.68 20.87
N ARG A 538 34.01 4.47 21.00
CA ARG A 538 34.02 5.92 20.73
C ARG A 538 33.64 6.24 19.28
N THR A 539 34.10 5.45 18.32
CA THR A 539 33.76 5.63 16.90
C THR A 539 32.28 5.32 16.65
N LEU A 540 31.74 4.22 17.21
CA LEU A 540 30.32 3.87 17.06
C LEU A 540 29.39 4.95 17.61
N ARG A 541 29.71 5.49 18.78
CA ARG A 541 28.97 6.61 19.38
C ARG A 541 29.02 7.86 18.50
N THR A 542 30.19 8.15 17.93
CA THR A 542 30.38 9.27 16.99
C THR A 542 29.56 9.08 15.71
N VAL A 543 29.48 7.86 15.16
CA VAL A 543 28.60 7.53 14.01
C VAL A 543 27.14 7.79 14.36
N ALA A 544 26.67 7.29 15.51
CA ALA A 544 25.30 7.46 15.98
C ALA A 544 24.94 8.95 16.11
N HIS A 545 25.82 9.74 16.74
CA HIS A 545 25.63 11.18 16.89
C HIS A 545 25.70 11.95 15.56
N LEU A 546 26.51 11.51 14.59
CA LEU A 546 26.56 12.16 13.28
C LEU A 546 25.26 11.94 12.51
N LEU A 547 24.76 10.70 12.51
CA LEU A 547 23.54 10.34 11.79
C LEU A 547 22.29 10.90 12.45
N ASP A 548 22.23 11.00 13.78
CA ASP A 548 21.12 11.65 14.48
C ASP A 548 21.14 13.16 14.23
N PRO A 549 20.12 13.72 13.55
CA PRO A 549 20.05 15.14 13.37
C PRO A 549 20.14 15.86 14.72
N ARG A 550 19.53 15.41 15.81
CA ARG A 550 19.44 16.19 17.06
C ARG A 550 20.79 16.53 17.70
N HIS A 551 21.85 15.79 17.37
CA HIS A 551 23.17 15.96 17.96
C HIS A 551 24.09 16.86 17.12
N ARG A 552 24.95 17.61 17.80
CA ARG A 552 26.05 18.38 17.17
C ARG A 552 27.37 17.72 17.53
N LEU A 553 28.19 17.46 16.52
CA LEU A 553 29.47 16.80 16.65
C LEU A 553 30.60 17.84 16.69
N GLU A 554 31.64 17.56 17.47
CA GLU A 554 32.87 18.34 17.42
C GLU A 554 33.65 18.05 16.13
N THR A 555 34.31 19.07 15.57
CA THR A 555 35.04 18.96 14.29
C THR A 555 36.16 17.92 14.36
N ARG A 556 36.87 17.84 15.49
CA ARG A 556 37.93 16.83 15.71
C ARG A 556 37.39 15.39 15.65
N ALA A 557 36.20 15.15 16.20
CA ALA A 557 35.57 13.83 16.16
C ALA A 557 35.13 13.47 14.72
N LEU A 558 34.73 14.47 13.93
CA LEU A 558 34.38 14.30 12.52
C LEU A 558 35.61 13.95 11.65
N GLU A 559 36.74 14.59 11.91
CA GLU A 559 38.01 14.31 11.23
C GLU A 559 38.52 12.89 11.54
N GLU A 560 38.46 12.49 12.82
CA GLU A 560 38.75 11.11 13.25
C GLU A 560 37.83 10.09 12.54
N LEU A 561 36.56 10.44 12.34
CA LEU A 561 35.58 9.61 11.64
C LEU A 561 35.88 9.49 10.14
N GLY A 562 36.19 10.61 9.49
CA GLY A 562 36.56 10.66 8.08
C GLY A 562 37.83 9.85 7.77
N ALA A 563 38.81 9.88 8.68
CA ALA A 563 40.01 9.05 8.61
C ALA A 563 39.69 7.56 8.81
N THR A 564 38.85 7.22 9.80
CA THR A 564 38.51 5.83 10.14
C THR A 564 37.82 5.10 8.97
N PHE A 565 36.94 5.78 8.24
CA PHE A 565 36.25 5.20 7.08
C PHE A 565 36.94 5.49 5.73
N GLY A 566 38.17 6.01 5.75
CA GLY A 566 38.97 6.21 4.53
C GLY A 566 38.44 7.26 3.57
N VAL A 567 37.57 8.15 4.05
CA VAL A 567 36.97 9.22 3.25
C VAL A 567 37.88 10.44 3.21
N CYS A 568 38.68 10.65 4.27
CA CYS A 568 39.75 11.65 4.32
C CYS A 568 41.11 10.96 4.18
N SER A 569 41.81 11.22 3.08
CA SER A 569 43.17 10.69 2.84
C SER A 569 44.26 11.75 3.03
N SER A 570 43.89 13.04 3.06
CA SER A 570 44.81 14.16 3.30
C SER A 570 44.25 15.20 4.29
N PRO A 571 45.12 16.09 4.85
CA PRO A 571 44.67 17.22 5.68
C PRO A 571 43.73 18.19 4.93
N GLU A 572 43.86 18.31 3.61
CA GLU A 572 42.93 19.10 2.79
C GLU A 572 41.53 18.48 2.79
N ASP A 573 41.41 17.15 2.69
CA ASP A 573 40.12 16.46 2.77
C ASP A 573 39.45 16.67 4.14
N ALA A 574 40.23 16.64 5.22
CA ALA A 574 39.75 16.90 6.57
C ALA A 574 39.23 18.34 6.72
N THR A 575 39.94 19.30 6.13
CA THR A 575 39.53 20.72 6.12
C THR A 575 38.23 20.90 5.31
N GLN A 576 38.12 20.22 4.16
CA GLN A 576 36.92 20.25 3.33
C GLN A 576 35.72 19.58 4.03
N LEU A 577 35.93 18.44 4.69
CA LEU A 577 34.92 17.74 5.48
C LEU A 577 34.36 18.64 6.58
N THR A 578 35.23 19.31 7.33
CA THR A 578 34.84 20.25 8.40
C THR A 578 34.10 21.46 7.84
N ALA A 579 34.54 22.03 6.71
CA ALA A 579 33.87 23.16 6.07
C ALA A 579 32.45 22.81 5.58
N ASP A 580 32.30 21.65 4.93
CA ASP A 580 31.01 21.16 4.43
C ASP A 580 30.03 20.87 5.59
N TYR A 581 30.53 20.28 6.68
CA TYR A 581 29.73 20.02 7.88
C TYR A 581 29.25 21.30 8.56
N LEU A 582 30.14 22.30 8.72
CA LEU A 582 29.77 23.60 9.29
C LEU A 582 28.77 24.34 8.40
N HIS A 583 28.83 24.17 7.08
CA HIS A 583 27.84 24.72 6.15
C HIS A 583 26.47 24.07 6.36
N TYR A 584 26.42 22.73 6.44
CA TYR A 584 25.20 21.99 6.77
C TYR A 584 24.62 22.42 8.13
N GLN A 585 25.45 22.59 9.16
CA GLN A 585 25.00 23.05 10.48
C GLN A 585 24.41 24.47 10.46
N LYS A 586 24.94 25.38 9.63
CA LYS A 586 24.46 26.77 9.51
C LYS A 586 23.13 26.90 8.77
N GLN A 587 22.86 26.02 7.82
CA GLN A 587 21.59 25.99 7.08
C GLN A 587 20.43 25.41 7.89
N ARG A 588 20.74 24.88 9.08
CA ARG A 588 19.79 24.21 9.93
C ARG A 588 19.15 25.19 10.91
N GLU A 589 17.85 25.46 10.74
CA GLU A 589 17.06 26.21 11.73
C GLU A 589 17.05 25.49 13.09
N GLU A 590 16.95 26.25 14.19
CA GLU A 590 16.89 25.66 15.53
C GLU A 590 15.73 24.65 15.63
N PRO A 591 15.95 23.50 16.29
CA PRO A 591 14.94 22.45 16.32
C PRO A 591 13.70 22.92 17.11
N ASN A 592 12.62 23.26 16.40
CA ASN A 592 11.28 23.30 16.98
C ASN A 592 10.87 21.87 17.39
N GLU A 593 10.11 21.73 18.48
CA GLU A 593 9.59 20.45 19.00
C GLU A 593 8.83 19.62 17.95
N SER A 594 8.40 20.23 16.83
CA SER A 594 7.75 19.57 15.68
C SER A 594 8.70 18.83 14.72
N SER A 595 10.02 18.96 14.86
CA SER A 595 11.02 18.31 13.98
C SER A 595 11.20 16.81 14.24
N ALA A 596 10.57 16.26 15.30
CA ALA A 596 10.61 14.85 15.67
C ALA A 596 9.83 13.91 14.71
N LEU A 597 9.15 14.45 13.69
CA LEU A 597 8.23 13.70 12.81
C LEU A 597 8.81 13.29 11.44
N VAL A 598 10.07 13.62 11.13
CA VAL A 598 10.68 13.29 9.81
C VAL A 598 11.56 12.05 9.91
N PRO A 599 11.31 10.98 9.12
CA PRO A 599 12.17 9.80 9.07
C PRO A 599 13.61 10.14 8.69
N LEU A 600 14.58 9.46 9.33
CA LEU A 600 16.03 9.67 9.17
C LEU A 600 16.49 9.68 7.69
N GLU A 601 15.93 8.80 6.87
CA GLU A 601 16.24 8.67 5.44
C GLU A 601 15.77 9.87 4.64
N LYS A 602 14.57 10.37 4.95
CA LYS A 602 14.00 11.55 4.31
C LYS A 602 14.77 12.82 4.69
N HIS A 603 15.23 12.89 5.95
CA HIS A 603 16.13 13.94 6.41
C HIS A 603 17.43 13.96 5.61
N TRP A 604 18.16 12.83 5.56
CA TRP A 604 19.43 12.76 4.85
C TRP A 604 19.28 12.85 3.34
N ALA A 605 18.23 12.30 2.74
CA ALA A 605 17.95 12.47 1.31
C ALA A 605 17.75 13.95 0.94
N ASN A 606 17.08 14.73 1.79
CA ASN A 606 16.93 16.17 1.59
C ASN A 606 18.24 16.92 1.85
N ALA A 607 18.91 16.65 2.98
CA ALA A 607 20.16 17.32 3.32
C ALA A 607 21.26 17.07 2.28
N LEU A 608 21.32 15.87 1.70
CA LEU A 608 22.33 15.54 0.69
C LEU A 608 22.02 16.15 -0.68
N LYS A 609 20.75 16.46 -1.03
CA LYS A 609 20.39 17.08 -2.34
C LYS A 609 21.10 18.42 -2.58
N ASP A 610 21.26 19.21 -1.53
CA ASP A 610 21.88 20.54 -1.60
C ASP A 610 23.42 20.50 -1.50
N ILE A 611 24.00 19.31 -1.26
CA ILE A 611 25.44 19.11 -1.10
C ILE A 611 26.03 18.53 -2.39
N LYS A 612 27.13 19.13 -2.85
CA LYS A 612 27.80 18.75 -4.10
C LYS A 612 28.19 17.26 -4.12
N PRO A 613 28.04 16.55 -5.25
CA PRO A 613 28.45 15.14 -5.39
C PRO A 613 29.92 14.85 -5.05
N THR A 614 30.80 15.84 -5.23
CA THR A 614 32.24 15.75 -4.93
C THR A 614 32.58 16.03 -3.45
N SER A 615 31.59 16.31 -2.60
CA SER A 615 31.81 16.62 -1.18
C SER A 615 32.29 15.39 -0.41
N VAL A 616 33.35 15.59 0.37
CA VAL A 616 33.90 14.59 1.31
C VAL A 616 32.86 14.25 2.39
N PHE A 617 32.09 15.24 2.84
CA PHE A 617 30.99 15.04 3.80
C PHE A 617 29.85 14.19 3.21
N ARG A 618 29.44 14.46 1.96
CA ARG A 618 28.43 13.64 1.27
C ARG A 618 28.88 12.19 1.16
N LYS A 619 30.15 11.97 0.80
CA LYS A 619 30.73 10.62 0.70
C LYS A 619 30.72 9.91 2.06
N LEU A 620 31.11 10.59 3.14
CA LEU A 620 31.10 10.04 4.50
C LEU A 620 29.69 9.61 4.93
N VAL A 621 28.68 10.47 4.75
CA VAL A 621 27.30 10.15 5.12
C VAL A 621 26.76 8.99 4.28
N LEU A 622 27.00 8.98 2.96
CA LEU A 622 26.56 7.87 2.10
C LEU A 622 27.25 6.55 2.44
N THR A 623 28.52 6.56 2.84
CA THR A 623 29.22 5.36 3.35
C THR A 623 28.52 4.81 4.58
N LEU A 624 28.20 5.66 5.56
CA LEU A 624 27.48 5.23 6.77
C LEU A 624 26.06 4.75 6.47
N LEU A 625 25.35 5.42 5.55
CA LEU A 625 24.03 5.01 5.08
C LEU A 625 24.07 3.78 4.15
N SER A 626 25.25 3.27 3.77
CA SER A 626 25.35 2.00 3.03
C SER A 626 25.33 0.77 3.95
N PHE A 627 25.54 0.97 5.26
CA PHE A 627 25.56 -0.13 6.22
C PHE A 627 24.15 -0.74 6.32
N PRO A 628 24.04 -2.08 6.35
CA PRO A 628 22.76 -2.75 6.58
C PRO A 628 22.16 -2.27 7.89
N CYS A 629 20.84 -2.35 8.01
CA CYS A 629 20.14 -2.02 9.25
C CYS A 629 19.58 -3.25 9.96
N ARG A 630 19.60 -4.44 9.32
CA ARG A 630 19.21 -5.73 9.90
C ARG A 630 20.08 -6.87 9.34
N PRO A 631 20.26 -7.97 10.08
CA PRO A 631 20.75 -9.22 9.49
C PRO A 631 19.75 -9.69 8.44
N LEU A 632 20.22 -9.90 7.22
CA LEU A 632 19.40 -10.46 6.13
C LEU A 632 19.31 -11.98 6.37
N SER A 633 18.19 -12.47 6.91
CA SER A 633 17.93 -13.92 6.95
C SER A 633 17.78 -14.45 5.52
N ALA A 634 18.18 -15.71 5.28
CA ALA A 634 18.11 -16.35 3.97
C ALA A 634 16.74 -16.21 3.27
N GLU A 635 15.65 -16.16 4.06
CA GLU A 635 14.27 -15.98 3.59
C GLU A 635 13.93 -14.54 3.16
N ASN A 636 14.58 -13.52 3.73
CA ASN A 636 14.34 -12.10 3.44
C ASN A 636 15.19 -11.56 2.27
N ILE A 637 16.21 -12.30 1.85
CA ILE A 637 17.14 -11.93 0.78
C ILE A 637 16.43 -11.81 -0.58
N PHE A 638 15.39 -12.61 -0.84
CA PHE A 638 14.67 -12.61 -2.12
C PHE A 638 13.49 -11.62 -2.17
N SER A 639 12.79 -11.42 -1.04
CA SER A 639 11.64 -10.50 -0.95
C SER A 639 12.00 -9.06 -1.32
N GLN A 640 13.23 -8.62 -1.01
CA GLN A 640 13.71 -7.27 -1.33
C GLN A 640 14.18 -7.10 -2.80
N VAL A 641 14.47 -8.20 -3.52
CA VAL A 641 14.83 -8.17 -4.95
C VAL A 641 13.60 -7.89 -5.82
N ILE A 642 12.41 -8.36 -5.40
CA ILE A 642 11.16 -8.22 -6.18
C ILE A 642 10.48 -6.87 -5.98
N ILE A 643 10.63 -6.23 -4.81
CA ILE A 643 9.90 -4.99 -4.48
C ILE A 643 10.43 -3.75 -5.23
N ALA A 644 11.63 -3.81 -5.81
CA ALA A 644 12.27 -2.63 -6.39
C ALA A 644 11.85 -2.24 -7.83
N PHE A 645 11.03 -3.03 -8.55
CA PHE A 645 10.79 -2.79 -9.99
C PHE A 645 9.34 -2.58 -10.43
N ASN A 646 8.37 -2.47 -9.51
CA ASN A 646 6.99 -2.11 -9.87
C ASN A 646 6.79 -0.61 -10.14
N SER A 647 7.85 0.16 -10.29
CA SER A 647 7.80 1.55 -10.74
C SER A 647 8.85 1.82 -11.82
N GLU A 648 8.59 1.34 -13.04
CA GLU A 648 8.92 2.00 -14.32
C GLU A 648 8.62 1.03 -15.48
N ASN A 649 7.96 1.55 -16.53
CA ASN A 649 7.52 0.82 -17.72
C ASN A 649 8.60 -0.10 -18.31
N SER A 650 8.46 -1.41 -18.11
CA SER A 650 9.17 -2.45 -18.86
C SER A 650 8.13 -3.31 -19.60
N PRO A 651 8.31 -3.65 -20.88
CA PRO A 651 7.34 -4.45 -21.61
C PRO A 651 7.32 -5.88 -21.06
N LEU A 652 6.18 -6.26 -20.46
CA LEU A 652 5.87 -7.63 -20.08
C LEU A 652 5.79 -8.49 -21.34
N ILE A 653 6.86 -9.23 -21.64
CA ILE A 653 6.84 -10.30 -22.65
C ILE A 653 6.24 -11.53 -21.96
N SER A 654 5.07 -11.98 -22.41
CA SER A 654 4.42 -13.19 -21.88
C SER A 654 5.28 -14.43 -22.18
N GLU A 655 5.41 -15.35 -21.21
CA GLU A 655 6.19 -16.60 -21.32
C GLU A 655 5.76 -17.51 -22.50
N SER A 656 4.60 -17.25 -23.12
CA SER A 656 4.08 -18.03 -24.24
C SER A 656 4.69 -17.72 -25.62
N GLU A 657 5.40 -16.59 -25.79
CA GLU A 657 6.00 -16.21 -27.09
C GLU A 657 7.35 -16.90 -27.40
N LEU A 658 7.94 -17.66 -26.46
CA LEU A 658 9.31 -18.15 -26.56
C LEU A 658 9.44 -19.66 -26.88
N LEU A 659 8.34 -20.40 -26.97
CA LEU A 659 8.33 -21.86 -27.09
C LEU A 659 8.20 -22.41 -28.52
N THR A 660 8.22 -21.60 -29.59
CA THR A 660 7.79 -22.04 -30.94
C THR A 660 8.86 -22.01 -32.04
N GLU A 661 10.13 -22.37 -31.78
CA GLU A 661 11.09 -22.60 -32.86
C GLU A 661 12.00 -23.83 -32.58
N SER A 662 11.61 -25.01 -33.06
CA SER A 662 12.53 -26.00 -33.65
C SER A 662 11.77 -27.09 -34.44
N ASP A 663 12.00 -27.07 -35.76
CA ASP A 663 11.97 -28.12 -36.77
C ASP A 663 10.94 -29.27 -36.70
N SER A 664 10.01 -29.33 -37.66
CA SER A 664 10.20 -30.10 -38.90
C SER A 664 8.89 -30.27 -39.70
N ASP A 665 9.04 -30.16 -41.02
CA ASP A 665 8.05 -30.28 -42.07
C ASP A 665 7.44 -31.69 -42.23
N VAL A 666 6.44 -31.75 -43.13
CA VAL A 666 5.89 -32.88 -43.88
C VAL A 666 4.60 -33.54 -43.30
N LEU A 667 3.43 -33.20 -43.88
CA LEU A 667 2.57 -34.11 -44.69
C LEU A 667 1.16 -33.54 -44.95
N SER A 668 0.89 -33.28 -46.23
CA SER A 668 -0.31 -33.51 -47.05
C SER A 668 -1.75 -33.37 -46.52
N ASP A 669 -2.53 -32.63 -47.34
CA ASP A 669 -3.99 -32.61 -47.49
C ASP A 669 -4.72 -33.96 -47.36
N ASN A 670 -5.87 -33.96 -46.67
CA ASN A 670 -7.22 -34.15 -47.27
C ASN A 670 -8.25 -34.58 -46.21
N THR A 671 -9.38 -33.87 -46.16
CA THR A 671 -10.79 -34.33 -46.10
C THR A 671 -11.65 -33.36 -45.28
N GLY A 672 -12.62 -32.74 -45.97
CA GLY A 672 -13.56 -31.80 -45.37
C GLY A 672 -14.73 -32.46 -44.66
N CYS A 673 -15.42 -31.70 -43.81
CA CYS A 673 -16.84 -31.88 -43.58
C CYS A 673 -17.51 -30.62 -42.99
N LYS A 674 -18.25 -29.93 -43.87
CA LYS A 674 -19.52 -29.20 -43.71
C LYS A 674 -19.75 -28.28 -42.51
N GLU A 675 -19.95 -27.01 -42.86
CA GLU A 675 -20.65 -25.97 -42.11
C GLU A 675 -22.09 -26.37 -41.76
N SER A 676 -22.52 -26.00 -40.55
CA SER A 676 -23.93 -25.73 -40.24
C SER A 676 -23.97 -24.58 -39.23
N GLU A 677 -24.07 -23.36 -39.76
CA GLU A 677 -24.41 -22.16 -39.00
C GLU A 677 -25.90 -22.21 -38.62
N GLY A 678 -26.20 -22.04 -37.32
CA GLY A 678 -27.53 -21.67 -36.86
C GLY A 678 -27.74 -20.17 -37.07
N ASN A 679 -28.00 -19.76 -38.31
CA ASN A 679 -28.51 -18.44 -38.64
C ASN A 679 -30.03 -18.46 -38.36
N ASP A 680 -30.51 -17.65 -37.42
CA ASP A 680 -31.94 -17.48 -37.10
C ASP A 680 -32.71 -16.75 -38.22
N GLY A 681 -32.08 -16.51 -39.39
CA GLY A 681 -32.72 -16.04 -40.61
C GLY A 681 -33.22 -14.59 -40.53
N LYS A 682 -32.74 -13.81 -39.57
CA LYS A 682 -33.30 -12.48 -39.22
C LYS A 682 -32.31 -11.29 -39.30
N GLY A 683 -31.16 -11.47 -39.96
CA GLY A 683 -30.36 -10.39 -40.58
C GLY A 683 -29.45 -9.52 -39.68
N PHE A 684 -29.80 -9.25 -38.41
CA PHE A 684 -28.97 -8.47 -37.46
C PHE A 684 -29.06 -9.04 -36.04
N LEU A 685 -27.95 -9.08 -35.29
CA LEU A 685 -27.83 -9.62 -33.93
C LEU A 685 -28.27 -8.60 -32.86
N ASN A 686 -28.53 -9.07 -31.63
CA ASN A 686 -28.79 -8.17 -30.49
C ASN A 686 -27.54 -7.33 -30.20
N GLU A 687 -27.76 -6.07 -29.79
CA GLU A 687 -26.73 -5.04 -29.57
C GLU A 687 -25.96 -4.59 -30.81
N GLU A 688 -26.39 -5.00 -32.00
CA GLU A 688 -25.81 -4.53 -33.25
C GLU A 688 -26.29 -3.10 -33.56
N LEU A 689 -25.34 -2.24 -33.98
CA LEU A 689 -25.62 -0.85 -34.36
C LEU A 689 -26.22 -0.81 -35.76
N VAL A 690 -27.36 -0.14 -35.92
CA VAL A 690 -28.13 -0.13 -37.16
C VAL A 690 -28.69 1.24 -37.52
N TRP A 691 -29.00 1.41 -38.80
CA TRP A 691 -29.86 2.48 -39.32
C TRP A 691 -31.25 1.92 -39.59
N GLY A 692 -32.28 2.63 -39.16
CA GLY A 692 -33.67 2.26 -39.45
C GLY A 692 -34.50 3.42 -39.98
N LYS A 693 -35.52 3.08 -40.79
CA LYS A 693 -36.41 4.07 -41.39
C LYS A 693 -37.68 4.22 -40.55
N ILE A 694 -37.78 5.32 -39.81
CA ILE A 694 -38.98 5.67 -39.03
C ILE A 694 -39.99 6.35 -39.96
N LYS A 695 -41.28 5.99 -39.83
CA LYS A 695 -42.35 6.56 -40.67
C LYS A 695 -42.46 8.07 -40.41
N GLY A 696 -42.19 8.89 -41.43
CA GLY A 696 -42.24 10.35 -41.34
C GLY A 696 -40.89 11.03 -41.08
N PHE A 697 -39.81 10.27 -40.85
CA PHE A 697 -38.46 10.79 -40.63
C PHE A 697 -37.45 10.19 -41.63
N SER A 698 -36.25 10.79 -41.71
CA SER A 698 -35.11 10.21 -42.43
C SER A 698 -34.55 8.98 -41.68
N TRP A 699 -33.54 8.32 -42.25
CA TRP A 699 -32.88 7.20 -41.58
C TRP A 699 -32.34 7.64 -40.22
N TRP A 700 -32.68 6.89 -39.18
CA TRP A 700 -32.33 7.20 -37.79
C TRP A 700 -31.41 6.13 -37.20
N PRO A 701 -30.38 6.50 -36.43
CA PRO A 701 -29.48 5.53 -35.80
C PRO A 701 -30.14 4.86 -34.58
N GLY A 702 -29.92 3.56 -34.43
CA GLY A 702 -30.46 2.78 -33.32
C GLY A 702 -29.64 1.53 -33.02
N MET A 703 -30.00 0.84 -31.95
CA MET A 703 -29.41 -0.43 -31.53
C MET A 703 -30.48 -1.51 -31.46
N VAL A 704 -30.17 -2.70 -31.98
CA VAL A 704 -31.09 -3.85 -31.88
C VAL A 704 -31.15 -4.32 -30.43
N VAL A 705 -32.35 -4.43 -29.88
CA VAL A 705 -32.57 -4.85 -28.48
C VAL A 705 -33.43 -6.12 -28.42
N PRO A 706 -33.28 -6.95 -27.37
CA PRO A 706 -34.07 -8.16 -27.22
C PRO A 706 -35.57 -7.89 -27.08
N TRP A 707 -36.36 -8.88 -27.49
CA TRP A 707 -37.82 -8.88 -27.33
C TRP A 707 -38.21 -9.10 -25.88
N LYS A 708 -39.24 -8.39 -25.40
CA LYS A 708 -39.79 -8.56 -24.04
C LYS A 708 -40.79 -9.72 -23.94
N THR A 709 -41.23 -10.31 -25.06
CA THR A 709 -42.25 -11.37 -25.12
C THR A 709 -41.70 -12.66 -25.75
N LYS A 710 -42.25 -13.83 -25.36
CA LYS A 710 -41.77 -15.17 -25.78
C LYS A 710 -41.83 -15.46 -27.29
N THR A 711 -42.56 -14.68 -28.10
CA THR A 711 -42.66 -14.86 -29.56
C THR A 711 -42.47 -13.54 -30.32
N SER A 712 -41.49 -13.51 -31.22
CA SER A 712 -41.16 -12.39 -32.11
C SER A 712 -41.76 -12.61 -33.51
N PRO A 713 -42.45 -11.61 -34.10
CA PRO A 713 -42.92 -11.67 -35.49
C PRO A 713 -41.76 -11.89 -36.49
N VAL A 714 -41.97 -12.77 -37.47
CA VAL A 714 -40.94 -13.12 -38.48
C VAL A 714 -40.58 -11.87 -39.31
N GLY A 715 -39.28 -11.55 -39.37
CA GLY A 715 -38.74 -10.45 -40.18
C GLY A 715 -38.78 -9.05 -39.53
N MET A 716 -39.16 -8.92 -38.25
CA MET A 716 -39.11 -7.66 -37.49
C MET A 716 -38.00 -7.68 -36.43
N ARG A 717 -37.40 -6.51 -36.18
CA ARG A 717 -36.47 -6.28 -35.08
C ARG A 717 -36.99 -5.17 -34.18
N ARG A 718 -36.80 -5.32 -32.88
CA ARG A 718 -37.04 -4.28 -31.89
C ARG A 718 -35.76 -3.46 -31.77
N VAL A 719 -35.86 -2.15 -31.97
CA VAL A 719 -34.73 -1.23 -31.99
C VAL A 719 -34.99 -0.12 -30.99
N GLU A 720 -33.96 0.20 -30.21
CA GLU A 720 -33.90 1.39 -29.37
C GLU A 720 -33.21 2.50 -30.17
N TRP A 721 -33.85 3.67 -30.27
CA TRP A 721 -33.32 4.80 -31.04
C TRP A 721 -32.48 5.71 -30.15
N PHE A 722 -31.29 6.07 -30.65
CA PHE A 722 -30.47 7.07 -29.98
C PHE A 722 -31.11 8.46 -30.06
N GLY A 723 -30.83 9.30 -29.07
CA GLY A 723 -31.36 10.66 -28.91
C GLY A 723 -32.50 10.75 -27.90
N ASP A 724 -33.60 10.00 -28.11
CA ASP A 724 -34.79 10.02 -27.26
C ASP A 724 -35.01 8.72 -26.45
N GLY A 725 -34.28 7.64 -26.76
CA GLY A 725 -34.37 6.36 -26.06
C GLY A 725 -35.67 5.59 -26.34
N MET A 726 -36.41 5.97 -27.40
CA MET A 726 -37.68 5.34 -27.73
C MET A 726 -37.47 4.00 -28.44
N PHE A 727 -38.40 3.06 -28.25
CA PHE A 727 -38.35 1.75 -28.88
C PHE A 727 -39.32 1.68 -30.07
N SER A 728 -38.93 1.02 -31.16
CA SER A 728 -39.85 0.69 -32.26
C SER A 728 -39.58 -0.67 -32.85
N GLU A 729 -40.63 -1.25 -33.44
CA GLU A 729 -40.56 -2.50 -34.19
C GLU A 729 -40.47 -2.18 -35.68
N VAL A 730 -39.32 -2.46 -36.29
CA VAL A 730 -39.03 -2.01 -37.67
C VAL A 730 -38.61 -3.18 -38.55
N ARG A 731 -39.01 -3.09 -39.83
CA ARG A 731 -38.53 -3.93 -40.94
C ARG A 731 -37.61 -3.09 -41.82
N GLY A 732 -36.51 -3.68 -42.29
CA GLY A 732 -35.57 -3.01 -43.22
C GLY A 732 -34.54 -2.14 -42.52
N LEU A 733 -33.66 -2.78 -41.74
CA LEU A 733 -32.49 -2.15 -41.13
C LEU A 733 -31.29 -2.21 -42.09
N LEU A 734 -30.38 -1.25 -41.94
CA LEU A 734 -29.06 -1.28 -42.57
C LEU A 734 -27.98 -1.27 -41.49
N ALA A 735 -26.83 -1.89 -41.76
CA ALA A 735 -25.69 -1.86 -40.84
C ALA A 735 -25.24 -0.41 -40.60
N PHE A 736 -24.87 -0.07 -39.36
CA PHE A 736 -24.43 1.28 -39.02
C PHE A 736 -23.24 1.76 -39.87
N GLY A 737 -22.38 0.83 -40.32
CA GLY A 737 -21.29 1.07 -41.27
C GLY A 737 -21.69 1.75 -42.58
N SER A 738 -22.97 1.74 -42.95
CA SER A 738 -23.53 2.46 -44.10
C SER A 738 -23.74 3.97 -43.84
N PHE A 739 -22.86 4.59 -43.06
CA PHE A 739 -23.01 5.96 -42.54
C PHE A 739 -23.21 6.99 -43.65
N THR A 740 -22.36 7.00 -44.68
CA THR A 740 -22.44 7.94 -45.80
C THR A 740 -23.71 7.80 -46.64
N LYS A 741 -24.35 6.62 -46.63
CA LYS A 741 -25.61 6.35 -47.34
C LYS A 741 -26.84 6.77 -46.53
N CYS A 742 -26.77 6.66 -45.20
CA CYS A 742 -27.92 6.86 -44.32
C CYS A 742 -27.96 8.26 -43.68
N PHE A 743 -26.81 8.92 -43.53
CA PHE A 743 -26.71 10.24 -42.93
C PHE A 743 -27.51 11.30 -43.72
N CYS A 744 -28.46 11.96 -43.06
CA CYS A 744 -29.26 13.03 -43.65
C CYS A 744 -28.80 14.43 -43.21
N LYS A 745 -28.17 15.18 -44.13
CA LYS A 745 -27.70 16.55 -43.88
C LYS A 745 -28.82 17.53 -43.51
N ASN A 746 -30.00 17.41 -44.13
CA ASN A 746 -31.15 18.26 -43.82
C ASN A 746 -31.65 18.02 -42.38
N SER A 747 -31.75 16.75 -41.97
CA SER A 747 -32.16 16.42 -40.60
C SER A 747 -31.12 16.82 -39.55
N PHE A 748 -29.83 16.75 -39.89
CA PHE A 748 -28.75 17.24 -39.03
C PHE A 748 -28.82 18.75 -38.77
N VAL A 749 -29.21 19.55 -39.77
CA VAL A 749 -29.37 21.00 -39.59
C VAL A 749 -30.67 21.34 -38.88
N SER A 750 -31.77 20.63 -39.19
CA SER A 750 -33.12 21.00 -38.73
C SER A 750 -33.57 20.36 -37.41
N PHE A 751 -33.00 19.23 -36.97
CA PHE A 751 -33.46 18.51 -35.77
C PHE A 751 -32.35 18.31 -34.72
N PRO A 752 -32.40 19.01 -33.57
CA PRO A 752 -31.43 18.84 -32.48
C PRO A 752 -31.34 17.40 -31.94
N LEU A 753 -32.48 16.69 -31.88
CA LEU A 753 -32.53 15.29 -31.46
C LEU A 753 -31.74 14.36 -32.39
N TYR A 754 -31.67 14.67 -33.69
CA TYR A 754 -30.89 13.89 -34.64
C TYR A 754 -29.38 14.11 -34.44
N LYS A 755 -28.95 15.34 -34.10
CA LYS A 755 -27.56 15.62 -33.71
C LYS A 755 -27.17 14.86 -32.44
N LYS A 756 -28.05 14.85 -31.44
CA LYS A 756 -27.84 14.12 -30.19
C LYS A 756 -27.74 12.60 -30.43
N ALA A 757 -28.65 12.06 -31.23
CA ALA A 757 -28.64 10.64 -31.60
C ALA A 757 -27.34 10.20 -32.28
N LEU A 758 -26.82 11.04 -33.19
CA LEU A 758 -25.55 10.81 -33.86
C LEU A 758 -24.34 10.87 -32.92
N PHE A 759 -24.35 11.80 -31.96
CA PHE A 759 -23.30 11.89 -30.94
C PHE A 759 -23.25 10.60 -30.11
N GLU A 760 -24.38 10.17 -29.55
CA GLU A 760 -24.47 9.00 -28.68
C GLU A 760 -24.04 7.70 -29.38
N ILE A 761 -24.49 7.47 -30.63
CA ILE A 761 -24.10 6.24 -31.35
C ILE A 761 -22.63 6.28 -31.82
N LEU A 762 -22.08 7.44 -32.17
CA LEU A 762 -20.68 7.57 -32.59
C LEU A 762 -19.72 7.48 -31.41
N GLU A 763 -20.13 7.96 -30.24
CA GLU A 763 -19.41 7.77 -28.98
C GLU A 763 -19.30 6.27 -28.66
N LEU A 764 -20.43 5.54 -28.68
CA LEU A 764 -20.46 4.09 -28.47
C LEU A 764 -19.67 3.32 -29.55
N ALA A 765 -19.76 3.72 -30.82
CA ALA A 765 -18.99 3.11 -31.90
C ALA A 765 -17.48 3.36 -31.71
N SER A 766 -17.09 4.55 -31.25
CA SER A 766 -15.69 4.88 -30.98
C SER A 766 -15.12 4.08 -29.81
N GLU A 767 -15.92 3.85 -28.77
CA GLU A 767 -15.57 2.98 -27.65
C GLU A 767 -15.33 1.54 -28.12
N ARG A 768 -16.28 0.96 -28.88
CA ARG A 768 -16.15 -0.40 -29.43
C ARG A 768 -14.94 -0.55 -30.37
N CYS A 769 -14.61 0.51 -31.12
CA CYS A 769 -13.44 0.53 -32.01
C CYS A 769 -12.12 0.93 -31.33
N GLY A 770 -12.11 1.28 -30.03
CA GLY A 770 -10.92 1.79 -29.35
C GLY A 770 -10.39 3.12 -29.91
N LYS A 771 -11.26 3.94 -30.51
CA LYS A 771 -10.94 5.25 -31.10
C LYS A 771 -11.17 6.35 -30.08
N THR A 772 -10.13 7.12 -29.75
CA THR A 772 -10.24 8.27 -28.84
C THR A 772 -10.21 9.59 -29.61
N PHE A 773 -11.09 10.53 -29.25
CA PHE A 773 -11.10 11.89 -29.78
C PHE A 773 -10.55 12.87 -28.72
N PRO A 774 -9.77 13.90 -29.11
CA PRO A 774 -9.30 14.91 -28.16
C PRO A 774 -10.51 15.70 -27.64
N GLN A 775 -10.67 15.78 -26.31
CA GLN A 775 -11.69 16.62 -25.68
C GLN A 775 -11.39 18.09 -25.97
N VAL A 776 -12.26 18.75 -26.74
CA VAL A 776 -12.10 20.16 -27.14
C VAL A 776 -12.90 21.05 -26.18
N ASP A 777 -12.31 21.46 -25.06
CA ASP A 777 -12.81 22.52 -24.14
C ASP A 777 -14.34 22.52 -23.84
N GLY A 778 -14.98 21.35 -23.79
CA GLY A 778 -16.43 21.22 -23.55
C GLY A 778 -17.34 21.58 -24.73
N ASP A 779 -16.79 21.84 -25.93
CA ASP A 779 -17.54 22.14 -27.15
C ASP A 779 -17.95 20.86 -27.90
N LYS A 780 -19.11 20.32 -27.50
CA LYS A 780 -19.68 19.08 -28.08
C LYS A 780 -19.93 19.16 -29.59
N GLU A 781 -20.05 20.35 -30.17
CA GLU A 781 -20.33 20.50 -31.60
C GLU A 781 -19.06 20.32 -32.45
N LYS A 782 -17.90 20.72 -31.93
CA LYS A 782 -16.60 20.43 -32.56
C LYS A 782 -16.20 18.96 -32.44
N GLU A 783 -16.48 18.34 -31.30
CA GLU A 783 -16.25 16.91 -31.08
C GLU A 783 -17.10 16.05 -32.02
N LEU A 784 -18.40 16.35 -32.11
CA LEU A 784 -19.31 15.69 -33.05
C LEU A 784 -18.82 15.80 -34.50
N LYS A 785 -18.26 16.95 -34.90
CA LYS A 785 -17.70 17.14 -36.23
C LYS A 785 -16.53 16.17 -36.50
N LEU A 786 -15.61 16.01 -35.54
CA LEU A 786 -14.49 15.07 -35.66
C LEU A 786 -14.96 13.61 -35.74
N MET A 787 -15.97 13.25 -34.95
CA MET A 787 -16.58 11.91 -34.99
C MET A 787 -17.29 11.64 -36.33
N MET A 788 -17.94 12.64 -36.90
CA MET A 788 -18.59 12.53 -38.21
C MET A 788 -17.60 12.45 -39.37
N ASP A 789 -16.48 13.17 -39.30
CA ASP A 789 -15.39 13.04 -40.27
C ASP A 789 -14.81 11.62 -40.22
N TRP A 790 -14.58 11.07 -39.02
CA TRP A 790 -14.15 9.68 -38.83
C TRP A 790 -15.14 8.65 -39.39
N ALA A 791 -16.44 8.85 -39.16
CA ALA A 791 -17.49 7.98 -39.70
C ALA A 791 -17.59 8.06 -41.23
N SER A 792 -17.35 9.24 -41.80
CA SER A 792 -17.34 9.48 -43.25
C SER A 792 -16.10 8.88 -43.94
N GLU A 793 -14.99 8.77 -43.20
CA GLU A 793 -13.75 8.09 -43.62
C GLU A 793 -13.80 6.56 -43.44
N GLY A 794 -14.96 6.00 -43.08
CA GLY A 794 -15.17 4.55 -43.00
C GLY A 794 -14.69 3.90 -41.70
N PHE A 795 -14.63 4.66 -40.59
CA PHE A 795 -14.35 4.13 -39.24
C PHE A 795 -12.96 3.52 -39.05
N LEU A 796 -11.95 4.09 -39.71
CA LEU A 796 -10.57 3.60 -39.63
C LEU A 796 -9.96 3.76 -38.21
N PRO A 797 -9.13 2.81 -37.74
CA PRO A 797 -8.48 1.74 -38.50
C PRO A 797 -9.25 0.41 -38.60
N ASN A 798 -10.21 0.17 -37.70
CA ASN A 798 -10.89 -1.13 -37.58
C ASN A 798 -12.07 -1.30 -38.55
N GLY A 799 -12.54 -0.21 -39.14
CA GLY A 799 -13.68 -0.23 -40.05
C GLY A 799 -15.00 -0.62 -39.37
N PRO A 800 -16.07 -0.85 -40.14
CA PRO A 800 -17.39 -1.23 -39.61
C PRO A 800 -17.42 -2.56 -38.85
N GLU A 801 -16.41 -3.42 -39.02
CA GLU A 801 -16.28 -4.70 -38.32
C GLU A 801 -15.97 -4.49 -36.83
N GLY A 802 -15.42 -3.34 -36.45
CA GLY A 802 -15.12 -3.00 -35.05
C GLY A 802 -16.36 -2.72 -34.19
N PHE A 803 -17.58 -2.76 -34.74
CA PHE A 803 -18.82 -2.51 -33.99
C PHE A 803 -19.39 -3.75 -33.31
N THR A 804 -18.82 -4.94 -33.54
CA THR A 804 -19.34 -6.20 -33.02
C THR A 804 -19.36 -6.22 -31.49
N PRO A 805 -20.46 -6.64 -30.84
CA PRO A 805 -20.53 -6.75 -29.38
C PRO A 805 -19.49 -7.73 -28.82
N VAL A 806 -18.82 -7.34 -27.73
CA VAL A 806 -17.71 -8.10 -27.10
C VAL A 806 -18.15 -9.49 -26.61
N TRP A 807 -19.45 -9.70 -26.38
CA TRP A 807 -20.02 -10.97 -25.92
C TRP A 807 -20.01 -12.11 -26.95
N CYS A 808 -19.86 -11.82 -28.25
CA CYS A 808 -19.90 -12.87 -29.28
C CYS A 808 -18.55 -13.61 -29.48
N SER A 809 -17.47 -13.15 -28.85
CA SER A 809 -16.14 -13.76 -28.95
C SER A 809 -15.93 -14.94 -28.00
N CYS A 810 -16.73 -15.09 -26.94
CA CYS A 810 -16.60 -16.20 -25.98
C CYS A 810 -17.00 -17.57 -26.57
N ARG A 811 -17.89 -17.63 -27.58
CA ARG A 811 -18.23 -18.90 -28.26
C ARG A 811 -17.21 -19.34 -29.31
N LYS A 812 -16.31 -18.46 -29.76
CA LYS A 812 -15.26 -18.80 -30.73
C LYS A 812 -13.99 -19.37 -30.07
N MET A 813 -13.81 -19.24 -28.76
CA MET A 813 -12.63 -19.78 -28.06
C MET A 813 -12.68 -21.29 -27.75
N VAL A 814 -13.75 -22.00 -28.11
CA VAL A 814 -13.86 -23.47 -27.96
C VAL A 814 -13.82 -24.22 -29.31
N LYS A 815 -13.52 -23.52 -30.42
CA LYS A 815 -13.07 -24.22 -31.65
C LYS A 815 -11.56 -24.39 -31.61
N ILE A 816 -11.17 -25.58 -31.15
CA ILE A 816 -9.86 -26.23 -31.20
C ILE A 816 -8.97 -25.61 -32.30
N SER A 817 -7.98 -24.82 -31.88
CA SER A 817 -6.70 -24.74 -32.58
C SER A 817 -6.08 -26.13 -32.50
N LYS A 818 -6.25 -26.93 -33.55
CA LYS A 818 -5.40 -28.10 -33.79
C LYS A 818 -4.00 -27.54 -34.04
N ASN A 819 -3.24 -27.35 -32.96
CA ASN A 819 -1.77 -27.31 -32.83
C ASN A 819 -1.39 -26.50 -31.58
N GLY A 820 -0.83 -27.17 -30.57
CA GLY A 820 -0.22 -26.57 -29.37
C GLY A 820 -1.16 -26.43 -28.16
N LEU A 821 -1.10 -27.38 -27.22
CA LEU A 821 -1.82 -27.33 -25.95
C LEU A 821 -1.22 -26.26 -25.01
N LYS A 822 -1.90 -25.11 -24.90
CA LYS A 822 -1.74 -24.15 -23.81
C LYS A 822 -2.71 -24.57 -22.70
N LEU A 823 -2.20 -25.03 -21.54
CA LEU A 823 -3.05 -25.25 -20.37
C LEU A 823 -3.40 -23.88 -19.79
N PHE A 824 -4.68 -23.55 -19.77
CA PHE A 824 -5.22 -22.34 -19.17
C PHE A 824 -5.81 -22.70 -17.81
N PHE A 825 -5.38 -22.01 -16.75
CA PHE A 825 -5.97 -22.17 -15.42
C PHE A 825 -7.03 -21.09 -15.19
N ILE A 826 -8.03 -21.40 -14.37
CA ILE A 826 -9.11 -20.45 -14.08
C ILE A 826 -8.64 -19.20 -13.34
N SER A 827 -7.50 -19.28 -12.64
CA SER A 827 -6.81 -18.15 -12.01
C SER A 827 -6.30 -17.10 -13.00
N ASP A 828 -6.13 -17.48 -14.28
CA ASP A 828 -5.61 -16.60 -15.33
C ASP A 828 -6.72 -15.70 -15.92
N PHE A 829 -7.97 -15.90 -15.49
CA PHE A 829 -9.12 -15.15 -15.97
C PHE A 829 -9.90 -14.53 -14.83
N CYS A 830 -10.43 -13.34 -15.08
CA CYS A 830 -11.40 -12.68 -14.24
C CYS A 830 -12.70 -13.49 -14.22
N LEU A 831 -13.07 -14.05 -13.08
CA LEU A 831 -14.32 -14.83 -12.94
C LEU A 831 -15.57 -13.99 -13.22
N SER A 832 -15.50 -12.68 -13.00
CA SER A 832 -16.66 -11.80 -13.16
C SER A 832 -16.91 -11.40 -14.62
N CYS A 833 -15.88 -11.18 -15.42
CA CYS A 833 -16.02 -10.65 -16.80
C CYS A 833 -15.27 -11.43 -17.88
N GLY A 834 -14.46 -12.44 -17.52
CA GLY A 834 -13.66 -13.24 -18.44
C GLY A 834 -12.38 -12.58 -18.95
N SER A 835 -12.02 -11.38 -18.47
CA SER A 835 -10.77 -10.70 -18.85
C SER A 835 -9.55 -11.52 -18.43
N SER A 836 -8.52 -11.58 -19.28
CA SER A 836 -7.22 -12.17 -18.94
C SER A 836 -6.32 -11.23 -18.12
N GLU A 837 -6.73 -9.98 -17.91
CA GLU A 837 -5.97 -8.98 -17.13
C GLU A 837 -6.35 -9.06 -15.64
N VAL A 838 -5.84 -10.08 -14.95
CA VAL A 838 -6.11 -10.31 -13.52
C VAL A 838 -5.24 -9.39 -12.65
N ASP A 839 -5.87 -8.64 -11.73
CA ASP A 839 -5.22 -7.76 -10.74
C ASP A 839 -5.03 -8.47 -9.39
N VAL A 840 -6.09 -9.14 -8.91
CA VAL A 840 -6.09 -9.91 -7.66
C VAL A 840 -6.81 -11.24 -7.86
N LEU A 841 -6.57 -12.20 -6.97
CA LEU A 841 -7.39 -13.40 -6.91
C LEU A 841 -8.80 -13.07 -6.40
N HIS A 842 -9.80 -13.77 -6.91
CA HIS A 842 -11.16 -13.66 -6.41
C HIS A 842 -11.20 -14.10 -4.93
N PRO A 843 -11.83 -13.32 -4.03
CA PRO A 843 -11.76 -13.58 -2.59
C PRO A 843 -12.58 -14.80 -2.15
N LEU A 844 -13.70 -15.08 -2.83
CA LEU A 844 -14.60 -16.18 -2.48
C LEU A 844 -14.30 -17.49 -3.24
N PHE A 845 -14.13 -17.44 -4.56
CA PHE A 845 -13.97 -18.61 -5.43
C PHE A 845 -12.57 -18.68 -6.07
N GLU A 846 -12.16 -19.87 -6.51
CA GLU A 846 -10.90 -20.08 -7.25
C GLU A 846 -10.96 -19.40 -8.62
N GLY A 847 -10.16 -18.34 -8.80
CA GLY A 847 -10.04 -17.60 -10.06
C GLY A 847 -9.50 -16.19 -9.86
N GLY A 848 -9.44 -15.39 -10.92
CA GLY A 848 -8.96 -14.00 -10.88
C GLY A 848 -10.09 -12.96 -10.78
N LEU A 849 -9.71 -11.72 -10.50
CA LEU A 849 -10.49 -10.49 -10.68
C LEU A 849 -9.61 -9.45 -11.37
N CYS A 850 -10.10 -8.84 -12.45
CA CYS A 850 -9.46 -7.65 -13.04
C CYS A 850 -9.71 -6.40 -12.17
N LEU A 851 -8.94 -5.33 -12.40
CA LEU A 851 -9.02 -4.10 -11.61
C LEU A 851 -10.46 -3.53 -11.53
N ARG A 852 -11.16 -3.44 -12.67
CA ARG A 852 -12.55 -2.94 -12.73
C ARG A 852 -13.51 -3.82 -11.92
N CYS A 853 -13.36 -5.14 -12.02
CA CYS A 853 -14.23 -6.07 -11.30
C CYS A 853 -13.92 -6.08 -9.80
N LYS A 854 -12.67 -5.89 -9.40
CA LYS A 854 -12.28 -5.68 -7.99
C LYS A 854 -12.90 -4.41 -7.41
N GLU A 855 -12.85 -3.29 -8.13
CA GLU A 855 -13.50 -2.04 -7.70
C GLU A 855 -15.01 -2.23 -7.54
N ASN A 856 -15.67 -2.81 -8.54
CA ASN A 856 -17.10 -3.12 -8.46
C ASN A 856 -17.43 -4.06 -7.30
N PHE A 857 -16.61 -5.09 -7.09
CA PHE A 857 -16.79 -6.06 -6.00
C PHE A 857 -16.69 -5.39 -4.63
N THR A 858 -15.72 -4.49 -4.45
CA THR A 858 -15.51 -3.73 -3.21
C THR A 858 -16.70 -2.82 -2.89
N GLU A 859 -17.35 -2.26 -3.92
CA GLU A 859 -18.53 -1.42 -3.77
C GLU A 859 -19.81 -2.21 -3.45
N THR A 860 -20.01 -3.36 -4.11
CA THR A 860 -21.33 -4.00 -4.23
C THR A 860 -21.51 -5.28 -3.41
N LEU A 861 -20.44 -5.95 -2.95
CA LEU A 861 -20.55 -7.23 -2.24
C LEU A 861 -21.52 -7.21 -1.04
N TYR A 862 -21.52 -6.11 -0.28
CA TYR A 862 -22.35 -5.93 0.91
C TYR A 862 -23.55 -5.01 0.65
N ARG A 863 -24.05 -5.00 -0.58
CA ARG A 863 -25.34 -4.37 -0.92
C ARG A 863 -26.44 -5.41 -0.85
N TYR A 864 -27.54 -5.01 -0.22
CA TYR A 864 -28.70 -5.85 0.00
C TYR A 864 -29.96 -5.08 -0.39
N ASP A 865 -30.92 -5.79 -0.99
CA ASP A 865 -32.23 -5.26 -1.35
C ASP A 865 -33.21 -5.37 -0.17
N GLU A 866 -34.42 -4.84 -0.35
CA GLU A 866 -35.48 -4.85 0.69
C GLU A 866 -35.93 -6.26 1.07
N ASP A 867 -35.72 -7.25 0.21
CA ASP A 867 -36.00 -8.67 0.47
C ASP A 867 -34.92 -9.35 1.33
N GLY A 868 -33.91 -8.59 1.77
CA GLY A 868 -32.84 -9.09 2.60
C GLY A 868 -31.82 -9.95 1.85
N TYR A 869 -31.85 -10.06 0.52
CA TYR A 869 -30.82 -10.72 -0.27
C TYR A 869 -29.80 -9.75 -0.85
N GLN A 870 -28.63 -10.26 -1.25
CA GLN A 870 -27.64 -9.46 -1.96
C GLN A 870 -28.24 -8.93 -3.26
N SER A 871 -28.08 -7.62 -3.50
CA SER A 871 -28.59 -6.94 -4.70
C SER A 871 -27.98 -7.47 -6.00
N TYR A 872 -26.79 -8.08 -5.90
CA TYR A 872 -26.01 -8.55 -7.04
C TYR A 872 -25.44 -9.94 -6.79
N CYS A 873 -25.14 -10.66 -7.88
CA CYS A 873 -24.54 -11.99 -7.82
C CYS A 873 -23.27 -12.01 -6.97
N THR A 874 -23.15 -13.01 -6.10
CA THR A 874 -21.99 -13.24 -5.22
C THR A 874 -20.67 -13.43 -5.97
N VAL A 875 -20.69 -13.87 -7.24
CA VAL A 875 -19.48 -14.13 -8.05
C VAL A 875 -19.07 -12.91 -8.86
N CYS A 876 -19.98 -12.36 -9.66
CA CYS A 876 -19.62 -11.28 -10.58
C CYS A 876 -19.99 -9.88 -10.10
N CYS A 877 -20.72 -9.76 -8.98
CA CYS A 877 -21.25 -8.49 -8.49
C CYS A 877 -22.07 -7.75 -9.56
N ALA A 878 -22.77 -8.52 -10.39
CA ALA A 878 -23.63 -8.08 -11.47
C ALA A 878 -24.76 -9.11 -11.69
N GLY A 879 -25.41 -9.05 -12.86
CA GLY A 879 -26.44 -10.00 -13.26
C GLY A 879 -27.85 -9.43 -13.10
N LEU A 880 -28.68 -9.65 -14.13
CA LEU A 880 -30.07 -9.17 -14.18
C LEU A 880 -31.06 -10.21 -13.64
N GLU A 881 -30.70 -11.49 -13.72
CA GLU A 881 -31.52 -12.61 -13.27
C GLU A 881 -30.67 -13.49 -12.34
N VAL A 882 -31.12 -13.65 -11.10
CA VAL A 882 -30.42 -14.38 -10.04
C VAL A 882 -31.30 -15.47 -9.43
N ILE A 883 -30.65 -16.49 -8.88
CA ILE A 883 -31.26 -17.51 -8.02
C ILE A 883 -30.83 -17.24 -6.58
N LEU A 884 -31.78 -17.30 -5.66
CA LEU A 884 -31.60 -16.98 -4.25
C LEU A 884 -31.31 -18.24 -3.44
N CYS A 885 -30.46 -18.14 -2.41
CA CYS A 885 -30.21 -19.26 -1.51
C CYS A 885 -31.38 -19.45 -0.52
N ASP A 886 -31.90 -20.66 -0.37
CA ASP A 886 -33.00 -20.95 0.55
C ASP A 886 -32.53 -21.17 2.00
N ASN A 887 -31.22 -21.35 2.24
CA ASN A 887 -30.70 -21.44 3.61
C ASN A 887 -31.12 -20.19 4.42
N PRO A 888 -31.85 -20.34 5.54
CA PRO A 888 -32.44 -19.23 6.29
C PRO A 888 -31.45 -18.13 6.67
N SER A 889 -30.22 -18.51 7.00
CA SER A 889 -29.18 -17.58 7.47
C SER A 889 -28.25 -17.09 6.34
N CYS A 890 -28.54 -17.45 5.09
CA CYS A 890 -27.77 -17.06 3.91
C CYS A 890 -28.54 -16.08 3.04
N CYS A 891 -27.88 -14.98 2.69
CA CYS A 891 -28.45 -13.86 1.92
C CYS A 891 -27.84 -13.76 0.51
N ARG A 892 -27.22 -14.83 0.02
CA ARG A 892 -26.43 -14.83 -1.21
C ARG A 892 -27.26 -15.23 -2.42
N CYS A 893 -26.90 -14.71 -3.59
CA CYS A 893 -27.57 -14.98 -4.85
C CYS A 893 -26.56 -15.22 -5.99
N PHE A 894 -26.95 -15.99 -7.00
CA PHE A 894 -26.08 -16.36 -8.12
C PHE A 894 -26.79 -16.07 -9.43
N CYS A 895 -26.15 -15.32 -10.33
CA CYS A 895 -26.76 -14.98 -11.61
C CYS A 895 -26.73 -16.15 -12.59
N LYS A 896 -27.70 -16.11 -13.51
CA LYS A 896 -27.82 -17.06 -14.62
C LYS A 896 -26.50 -17.24 -15.37
N ASP A 897 -25.83 -16.16 -15.74
CA ASP A 897 -24.62 -16.21 -16.56
C ASP A 897 -23.47 -16.92 -15.84
N CYS A 898 -23.23 -16.62 -14.56
CA CYS A 898 -22.21 -17.31 -13.78
C CYS A 898 -22.50 -18.81 -13.65
N LEU A 899 -23.76 -19.19 -13.47
CA LEU A 899 -24.15 -20.59 -13.36
C LEU A 899 -24.01 -21.33 -14.71
N GLU A 900 -24.47 -20.73 -15.81
CA GLU A 900 -24.35 -21.35 -17.14
C GLU A 900 -22.89 -21.46 -17.63
N ILE A 901 -22.03 -20.51 -17.25
CA ILE A 901 -20.63 -20.46 -17.71
C ILE A 901 -19.71 -21.26 -16.79
N LEU A 902 -19.79 -21.05 -15.47
CA LEU A 902 -18.82 -21.61 -14.52
C LEU A 902 -19.23 -22.99 -14.01
N VAL A 903 -20.52 -23.29 -13.93
CA VAL A 903 -21.00 -24.62 -13.50
C VAL A 903 -21.28 -25.49 -14.72
N GLY A 904 -22.13 -25.01 -15.63
CA GLY A 904 -22.39 -25.67 -16.90
C GLY A 904 -23.70 -25.20 -17.57
N PRO A 905 -23.83 -25.33 -18.90
CA PRO A 905 -25.04 -24.93 -19.61
C PRO A 905 -26.28 -25.67 -19.10
N GLY A 906 -27.39 -24.95 -18.88
CA GLY A 906 -28.64 -25.52 -18.38
C GLY A 906 -28.81 -25.51 -16.85
N THR A 907 -27.71 -25.36 -16.09
CA THR A 907 -27.73 -25.37 -14.61
C THR A 907 -28.75 -24.40 -14.01
N PHE A 908 -28.86 -23.18 -14.53
CA PHE A 908 -29.81 -22.20 -14.00
C PHE A 908 -31.27 -22.63 -14.14
N THR A 909 -31.62 -23.35 -15.22
CA THR A 909 -32.98 -23.87 -15.41
C THR A 909 -33.24 -25.04 -14.49
N GLU A 910 -32.26 -25.93 -14.32
CA GLU A 910 -32.35 -27.05 -13.37
C GLU A 910 -32.56 -26.57 -11.94
N LEU A 911 -31.78 -25.57 -11.49
CA LEU A 911 -31.87 -25.06 -10.13
C LEU A 911 -33.17 -24.30 -9.83
N LYS A 912 -33.90 -23.81 -10.84
CA LYS A 912 -35.22 -23.17 -10.62
C LYS A 912 -36.26 -24.15 -10.11
N ASP A 913 -36.13 -25.43 -10.47
CA ASP A 913 -37.05 -26.48 -10.07
C ASP A 913 -36.62 -27.17 -8.77
N VAL A 914 -35.50 -26.75 -8.17
CA VAL A 914 -34.98 -27.28 -6.90
C VAL A 914 -35.43 -26.39 -5.75
N ASP A 915 -36.29 -26.92 -4.88
CA ASP A 915 -36.76 -26.27 -3.66
C ASP A 915 -36.73 -27.28 -2.49
N PRO A 916 -35.92 -27.07 -1.42
CA PRO A 916 -35.04 -25.92 -1.18
C PRO A 916 -33.64 -26.08 -1.81
N TRP A 917 -33.12 -25.02 -2.41
CA TRP A 917 -31.74 -24.95 -2.92
C TRP A 917 -30.79 -24.26 -1.93
N SER A 918 -29.67 -24.92 -1.64
CA SER A 918 -28.56 -24.33 -0.87
C SER A 918 -27.43 -23.93 -1.81
N CYS A 919 -26.97 -22.68 -1.70
CA CYS A 919 -25.94 -22.19 -2.60
C CYS A 919 -24.57 -22.83 -2.37
N TYR A 920 -23.67 -22.67 -3.34
CA TYR A 920 -22.32 -23.24 -3.32
C TYR A 920 -21.42 -22.79 -2.17
N MET A 921 -21.77 -21.68 -1.49
CA MET A 921 -21.08 -21.28 -0.25
C MET A 921 -21.63 -21.98 0.99
N CYS A 922 -22.91 -22.36 0.99
CA CYS A 922 -23.52 -23.11 2.09
C CYS A 922 -23.21 -24.60 2.00
N LYS A 923 -23.08 -25.13 0.77
CA LYS A 923 -22.71 -26.52 0.50
C LYS A 923 -21.57 -26.60 -0.52
N PRO A 924 -20.32 -26.41 -0.08
CA PRO A 924 -19.16 -26.44 -0.97
C PRO A 924 -18.97 -27.79 -1.68
N SER A 925 -19.43 -28.90 -1.10
CA SER A 925 -19.42 -30.22 -1.72
C SER A 925 -20.29 -30.33 -2.98
N GLU A 926 -21.26 -29.44 -3.15
CA GLU A 926 -22.12 -29.39 -4.32
C GLU A 926 -21.55 -28.49 -5.44
N CYS A 927 -20.38 -27.86 -5.25
CA CYS A 927 -19.65 -27.15 -6.31
C CYS A 927 -19.37 -28.08 -7.50
N LYS A 928 -19.82 -27.66 -8.68
CA LYS A 928 -19.65 -28.39 -9.94
C LYS A 928 -18.98 -27.50 -10.98
N GLY A 929 -18.34 -28.15 -11.96
CA GLY A 929 -17.64 -27.46 -13.03
C GLY A 929 -16.41 -26.71 -12.52
N ASN A 930 -16.31 -25.45 -12.94
CA ASN A 930 -15.19 -24.56 -12.67
C ASN A 930 -15.45 -23.61 -11.48
N LEU A 931 -16.67 -23.58 -10.93
CA LEU A 931 -16.98 -22.77 -9.76
C LEU A 931 -16.60 -23.54 -8.48
N LYS A 932 -15.42 -23.23 -7.91
CA LYS A 932 -14.92 -23.85 -6.68
C LYS A 932 -14.74 -22.82 -5.58
N LEU A 933 -15.32 -23.09 -4.40
CA LEU A 933 -15.12 -22.25 -3.22
C LEU A 933 -13.69 -22.43 -2.69
N ARG A 934 -13.03 -21.34 -2.35
CA ARG A 934 -11.70 -21.41 -1.73
C ARG A 934 -11.80 -21.91 -0.30
N GLU A 935 -10.82 -22.67 0.18
CA GLU A 935 -10.79 -23.09 1.60
C GLU A 935 -10.55 -21.90 2.54
N ASP A 936 -9.77 -20.90 2.09
CA ASP A 936 -9.37 -19.72 2.86
C ASP A 936 -10.28 -18.49 2.64
N TRP A 937 -11.46 -18.68 2.03
CA TRP A 937 -12.35 -17.57 1.62
C TRP A 937 -12.74 -16.64 2.78
N SER A 938 -12.95 -17.19 3.97
CA SER A 938 -13.43 -16.49 5.17
C SER A 938 -12.41 -15.48 5.70
N VAL A 939 -11.12 -15.67 5.37
CA VAL A 939 -10.03 -14.74 5.68
C VAL A 939 -9.73 -13.85 4.47
N LYS A 940 -9.71 -14.42 3.26
CA LYS A 940 -9.36 -13.68 2.02
C LYS A 940 -10.32 -12.56 1.69
N VAL A 941 -11.61 -12.72 2.00
CA VAL A 941 -12.57 -11.61 1.86
C VAL A 941 -12.17 -10.44 2.76
N GLN A 942 -11.63 -10.70 3.95
CA GLN A 942 -11.18 -9.65 4.86
C GLN A 942 -9.90 -8.96 4.38
N ASP A 943 -8.95 -9.73 3.82
CA ASP A 943 -7.73 -9.17 3.21
C ASP A 943 -8.05 -8.11 2.14
N LEU A 944 -9.11 -8.33 1.34
CA LEU A 944 -9.55 -7.38 0.32
C LEU A 944 -10.00 -6.04 0.92
N PHE A 945 -10.54 -6.07 2.14
CA PHE A 945 -11.09 -4.93 2.85
C PHE A 945 -10.19 -4.44 3.99
N ALA A 946 -8.98 -4.98 4.12
CA ALA A 946 -8.05 -4.61 5.19
C ALA A 946 -7.63 -3.14 5.07
N ASN A 947 -7.77 -2.40 6.17
CA ASN A 947 -7.46 -0.98 6.25
C ASN A 947 -5.94 -0.74 6.22
N ASN A 948 -5.35 -0.67 5.02
CA ASN A 948 -3.92 -0.36 4.82
C ASN A 948 -3.59 1.15 4.84
N SER A 949 -4.53 2.01 5.23
CA SER A 949 -4.33 3.46 5.23
C SER A 949 -3.58 3.93 6.49
N ALA A 950 -2.26 4.00 6.35
CA ALA A 950 -1.29 4.68 7.22
C ALA A 950 -1.00 4.00 8.58
N MET A 951 -0.04 3.07 8.56
CA MET A 951 0.50 2.37 9.74
C MET A 951 1.16 3.34 10.74
N ALA A 952 0.36 3.84 11.68
CA ALA A 952 0.82 4.35 12.97
C ALA A 952 0.44 3.41 14.14
N PHE A 953 -0.41 2.40 13.89
CA PHE A 953 -0.94 1.45 14.87
C PHE A 953 -1.01 0.03 14.27
N GLU A 954 -0.90 -1.00 15.11
CA GLU A 954 -1.07 -2.40 14.69
C GLU A 954 -2.51 -2.68 14.22
N PRO A 955 -2.74 -3.52 13.19
CA PRO A 955 -4.08 -3.88 12.75
C PRO A 955 -4.86 -4.61 13.85
N HIS A 956 -6.10 -4.21 14.12
CA HIS A 956 -6.99 -4.95 15.03
C HIS A 956 -7.19 -6.40 14.56
N ARG A 957 -7.41 -7.30 15.52
CA ARG A 957 -7.77 -8.71 15.25
C ARG A 957 -8.90 -8.80 14.21
N VAL A 958 -8.60 -9.45 13.10
CA VAL A 958 -9.55 -9.74 12.03
C VAL A 958 -10.25 -11.07 12.33
N TYR A 959 -11.58 -11.08 12.32
CA TYR A 959 -12.37 -12.29 12.54
C TYR A 959 -12.79 -12.92 11.21
N PRO A 960 -12.63 -14.25 11.02
CA PRO A 960 -13.09 -14.92 9.82
C PRO A 960 -14.63 -14.90 9.74
N SER A 961 -15.18 -14.78 8.52
CA SER A 961 -16.62 -14.87 8.29
C SER A 961 -17.19 -16.22 8.76
N ILE A 962 -18.41 -16.22 9.32
CA ILE A 962 -19.06 -17.41 9.89
C ILE A 962 -19.96 -18.07 8.84
N PRO A 963 -19.88 -19.41 8.65
CA PRO A 963 -20.82 -20.18 7.82
C PRO A 963 -22.28 -19.96 8.24
N ALA A 964 -23.19 -19.89 7.27
CA ALA A 964 -24.59 -19.49 7.51
C ALA A 964 -25.29 -20.32 8.61
N ASP A 965 -25.05 -21.62 8.65
CA ASP A 965 -25.59 -22.60 9.62
C ASP A 965 -25.09 -22.38 11.06
N GLN A 966 -23.96 -21.69 11.25
CA GLN A 966 -23.35 -21.45 12.56
C GLN A 966 -23.59 -20.02 13.07
N ARG A 967 -24.24 -19.17 12.27
CA ARG A 967 -24.55 -17.79 12.63
C ARG A 967 -25.60 -17.78 13.72
N ARG A 968 -25.36 -16.95 14.74
CA ARG A 968 -26.29 -16.74 15.86
C ARG A 968 -26.83 -15.31 15.87
N PRO A 969 -27.92 -15.05 16.60
CA PRO A 969 -28.44 -13.71 16.83
C PRO A 969 -27.38 -12.78 17.45
N ILE A 970 -27.45 -11.48 17.13
CA ILE A 970 -26.49 -10.47 17.59
C ILE A 970 -26.86 -9.90 18.96
N ARG A 971 -25.88 -9.69 19.83
CA ARG A 971 -26.04 -8.99 21.11
C ARG A 971 -25.29 -7.66 21.10
N VAL A 972 -26.01 -6.59 21.42
CA VAL A 972 -25.53 -5.22 21.22
C VAL A 972 -25.57 -4.43 22.52
N LEU A 973 -24.47 -3.73 22.81
CA LEU A 973 -24.41 -2.67 23.81
C LEU A 973 -24.27 -1.32 23.10
N SER A 974 -25.27 -0.46 23.23
CA SER A 974 -25.28 0.88 22.66
C SER A 974 -25.10 1.93 23.75
N LEU A 975 -24.02 2.69 23.69
CA LEU A 975 -23.71 3.77 24.62
C LEU A 975 -24.05 5.10 23.97
N PHE A 976 -24.74 5.99 24.70
CA PHE A 976 -25.23 7.26 24.14
C PHE A 976 -26.17 7.03 22.96
N ASP A 977 -27.11 6.09 23.14
CA ASP A 977 -27.93 5.50 22.07
C ASP A 977 -28.79 6.51 21.29
N GLY A 978 -29.15 7.63 21.93
CA GLY A 978 -30.05 8.61 21.35
C GLY A 978 -31.39 7.98 21.03
N ILE A 979 -31.84 8.13 19.78
CA ILE A 979 -33.15 7.66 19.33
C ILE A 979 -33.12 6.22 18.78
N ALA A 980 -32.25 5.35 19.31
CA ALA A 980 -32.12 3.95 18.93
C ALA A 980 -31.86 3.74 17.42
N THR A 981 -30.94 4.52 16.85
CA THR A 981 -30.60 4.43 15.41
C THR A 981 -29.93 3.09 15.07
N GLY A 982 -29.08 2.59 15.98
CA GLY A 982 -28.42 1.29 15.81
C GLY A 982 -29.42 0.15 15.71
N TYR A 983 -30.39 0.10 16.63
CA TYR A 983 -31.45 -0.92 16.60
C TYR A 983 -32.32 -0.83 15.34
N LEU A 984 -32.73 0.38 14.93
CA LEU A 984 -33.47 0.57 13.68
C LEU A 984 -32.73 -0.01 12.48
N VAL A 985 -31.45 0.30 12.33
CA VAL A 985 -30.64 -0.18 11.20
C VAL A 985 -30.43 -1.70 11.25
N LEU A 986 -30.21 -2.26 12.44
CA LEU A 986 -30.10 -3.71 12.59
C LEU A 986 -31.39 -4.42 12.16
N LYS A 987 -32.55 -3.84 12.51
CA LYS A 987 -33.86 -4.34 12.07
C LYS A 987 -34.04 -4.17 10.55
N ASP A 988 -33.70 -3.02 9.98
CA ASP A 988 -33.77 -2.77 8.52
C ASP A 988 -32.89 -3.74 7.72
N LEU A 989 -31.74 -4.14 8.26
CA LEU A 989 -30.83 -5.12 7.65
C LEU A 989 -31.24 -6.58 7.93
N GLY A 990 -32.35 -6.79 8.64
CA GLY A 990 -32.91 -8.09 8.96
C GLY A 990 -32.15 -8.86 10.04
N PHE A 991 -31.31 -8.24 10.88
CA PHE A 991 -30.61 -8.99 11.93
C PHE A 991 -31.57 -9.52 13.00
N LYS A 992 -31.38 -10.78 13.41
CA LYS A 992 -31.97 -11.26 14.66
C LYS A 992 -31.20 -10.67 15.83
N VAL A 993 -31.83 -9.75 16.55
CA VAL A 993 -31.24 -9.12 17.73
C VAL A 993 -31.67 -9.92 18.97
N GLU A 994 -30.74 -10.65 19.57
CA GLU A 994 -30.99 -11.40 20.80
C GLU A 994 -31.24 -10.45 21.96
N ARG A 995 -30.39 -9.42 22.06
CA ARG A 995 -30.41 -8.45 23.15
C ARG A 995 -29.83 -7.13 22.70
N TYR A 996 -30.52 -6.05 23.04
CA TYR A 996 -30.04 -4.69 22.80
C TYR A 996 -30.15 -3.87 24.07
N ILE A 997 -29.01 -3.63 24.71
CA ILE A 997 -28.93 -2.82 25.93
C ILE A 997 -28.43 -1.43 25.56
N ALA A 998 -29.14 -0.39 25.99
CA ALA A 998 -28.87 1.00 25.63
C ALA A 998 -28.66 1.87 26.87
N SER A 999 -27.59 2.66 26.90
CA SER A 999 -27.40 3.71 27.92
C SER A 999 -27.75 5.07 27.32
N GLU A 1000 -28.77 5.72 27.89
CA GLU A 1000 -29.22 7.07 27.52
C GLU A 1000 -29.81 7.77 28.75
N ILE A 1001 -29.66 9.10 28.83
CA ILE A 1001 -30.15 9.92 29.96
C ILE A 1001 -31.21 10.94 29.53
N CYS A 1002 -31.42 11.11 28.23
CA CYS A 1002 -32.40 12.04 27.68
C CYS A 1002 -33.77 11.38 27.57
N ASP A 1003 -34.72 11.76 28.44
CA ASP A 1003 -36.08 11.19 28.48
C ASP A 1003 -36.78 11.22 27.11
N ASP A 1004 -36.63 12.32 26.35
CA ASP A 1004 -37.17 12.45 24.99
C ASP A 1004 -36.63 11.35 24.04
N SER A 1005 -35.34 11.03 24.15
CA SER A 1005 -34.69 10.01 23.31
C SER A 1005 -35.13 8.60 23.72
N ILE A 1006 -35.18 8.33 25.03
CA ILE A 1006 -35.65 7.07 25.61
C ILE A 1006 -37.10 6.81 25.19
N ALA A 1007 -37.96 7.84 25.27
CA ALA A 1007 -39.35 7.73 24.84
C ALA A 1007 -39.49 7.34 23.36
N VAL A 1008 -38.64 7.88 22.47
CA VAL A 1008 -38.61 7.48 21.05
C VAL A 1008 -38.27 6.01 20.91
N GLY A 1009 -37.17 5.55 21.51
CA GLY A 1009 -36.75 4.16 21.38
C GLY A 1009 -37.72 3.17 22.00
N MET A 1010 -38.27 3.46 23.19
CA MET A 1010 -39.28 2.61 23.83
C MET A 1010 -40.55 2.46 22.99
N VAL A 1011 -41.07 3.56 22.45
CA VAL A 1011 -42.33 3.53 21.67
C VAL A 1011 -42.12 2.92 20.30
N LYS A 1012 -41.04 3.27 19.59
CA LYS A 1012 -40.81 2.81 18.21
C LYS A 1012 -40.32 1.38 18.12
N HIS A 1013 -39.66 0.88 19.15
CA HIS A 1013 -39.15 -0.49 19.19
C HIS A 1013 -39.89 -1.37 20.19
N GLU A 1014 -41.11 -0.98 20.59
CA GLU A 1014 -42.04 -1.81 21.38
C GLU A 1014 -41.42 -2.36 22.68
N GLY A 1015 -40.56 -1.56 23.33
CA GLY A 1015 -39.86 -1.97 24.55
C GLY A 1015 -38.77 -3.04 24.37
N LYS A 1016 -38.37 -3.39 23.13
CA LYS A 1016 -37.28 -4.35 22.86
C LYS A 1016 -35.88 -3.81 23.17
N VAL A 1017 -35.76 -2.50 23.38
CA VAL A 1017 -34.52 -1.85 23.82
C VAL A 1017 -34.51 -1.78 25.35
N GLU A 1018 -33.56 -2.47 25.97
CA GLU A 1018 -33.36 -2.48 27.42
C GLU A 1018 -32.55 -1.23 27.83
N TYR A 1019 -33.23 -0.22 28.38
CA TYR A 1019 -32.56 1.01 28.82
C TYR A 1019 -31.91 0.85 30.19
N VAL A 1020 -30.64 1.21 30.26
CA VAL A 1020 -29.88 1.39 31.49
C VAL A 1020 -29.65 2.88 31.72
N ASN A 1021 -29.49 3.25 32.99
CA ASN A 1021 -29.19 4.62 33.39
C ASN A 1021 -27.83 5.09 32.82
N ASP A 1022 -27.39 6.25 33.32
CA ASP A 1022 -26.11 6.86 32.97
C ASP A 1022 -24.96 5.85 32.81
N VAL A 1023 -24.23 5.95 31.70
CA VAL A 1023 -23.11 5.07 31.33
C VAL A 1023 -22.08 4.92 32.45
N ARG A 1024 -21.90 5.94 33.29
CA ARG A 1024 -20.98 5.96 34.43
C ARG A 1024 -21.36 4.97 35.52
N SER A 1025 -22.62 4.54 35.56
CA SER A 1025 -23.13 3.53 36.50
C SER A 1025 -22.88 2.09 36.06
N ILE A 1026 -22.42 1.88 34.81
CA ILE A 1026 -22.18 0.54 34.26
C ILE A 1026 -20.87 -0.02 34.82
N THR A 1027 -20.99 -1.08 35.62
CA THR A 1027 -19.86 -1.75 36.28
C THR A 1027 -19.50 -3.06 35.58
N ARG A 1028 -18.34 -3.64 35.91
CA ARG A 1028 -17.94 -4.97 35.41
C ARG A 1028 -18.95 -6.06 35.77
N LYS A 1029 -19.62 -5.94 36.93
CA LYS A 1029 -20.66 -6.87 37.37
C LYS A 1029 -21.88 -6.83 36.45
N HIS A 1030 -22.35 -5.62 36.11
CA HIS A 1030 -23.45 -5.44 35.15
C HIS A 1030 -23.11 -6.08 33.80
N LEU A 1031 -21.91 -5.83 33.26
CA LEU A 1031 -21.49 -6.40 31.98
C LEU A 1031 -21.41 -7.94 32.02
N ALA A 1032 -21.00 -8.53 33.15
CA ALA A 1032 -20.97 -9.97 33.32
C ALA A 1032 -22.39 -10.59 33.41
N GLU A 1033 -23.33 -9.90 34.07
CA GLU A 1033 -24.73 -10.34 34.23
C GLU A 1033 -25.54 -10.22 32.93
N TRP A 1034 -25.29 -9.18 32.14
CA TRP A 1034 -25.99 -8.95 30.88
C TRP A 1034 -25.55 -9.91 29.77
N GLY A 1035 -24.41 -10.58 29.97
CA GLY A 1035 -23.81 -11.54 29.04
C GLY A 1035 -22.80 -10.89 28.09
N PRO A 1036 -22.02 -11.71 27.38
CA PRO A 1036 -21.04 -11.18 26.44
C PRO A 1036 -21.74 -10.46 25.28
N PHE A 1037 -21.22 -9.30 24.89
CA PHE A 1037 -21.74 -8.52 23.76
C PHE A 1037 -20.90 -8.75 22.52
N ASP A 1038 -21.53 -8.83 21.36
CA ASP A 1038 -20.87 -9.06 20.07
C ASP A 1038 -20.63 -7.74 19.32
N LEU A 1039 -21.40 -6.69 19.64
CA LEU A 1039 -21.27 -5.36 19.05
C LEU A 1039 -21.36 -4.26 20.13
N LEU A 1040 -20.34 -3.41 20.24
CA LEU A 1040 -20.33 -2.21 21.08
C LEU A 1040 -20.37 -0.95 20.22
N ILE A 1041 -21.39 -0.11 20.37
CA ILE A 1041 -21.54 1.11 19.57
C ILE A 1041 -21.73 2.33 20.44
N GLY A 1042 -21.30 3.51 19.97
CA GLY A 1042 -21.62 4.75 20.66
C GLY A 1042 -21.11 6.02 20.00
N GLY A 1043 -21.83 7.12 20.24
CA GLY A 1043 -21.47 8.46 19.79
C GLY A 1043 -21.57 9.43 20.95
N SER A 1044 -20.45 9.73 21.61
CA SER A 1044 -20.48 10.60 22.78
C SER A 1044 -20.83 12.05 22.38
N PRO A 1045 -21.44 12.85 23.28
CA PRO A 1045 -21.84 14.21 22.96
C PRO A 1045 -20.68 15.07 22.44
N CYS A 1046 -20.84 15.61 21.23
CA CYS A 1046 -19.79 16.35 20.53
C CYS A 1046 -19.65 17.82 20.97
N ASN A 1047 -20.50 18.31 21.88
CA ASN A 1047 -20.62 19.74 22.20
C ASN A 1047 -19.33 20.36 22.72
N ASP A 1048 -18.60 19.64 23.57
CA ASP A 1048 -17.33 20.11 24.14
C ASP A 1048 -16.10 19.74 23.29
N LEU A 1049 -16.28 18.90 22.27
CA LEU A 1049 -15.23 18.55 21.29
C LEU A 1049 -15.25 19.47 20.07
N SER A 1050 -16.43 19.94 19.69
CA SER A 1050 -16.65 20.71 18.48
C SER A 1050 -16.04 22.11 18.55
N MET A 1051 -15.14 22.43 17.62
CA MET A 1051 -14.52 23.75 17.46
C MET A 1051 -15.54 24.87 17.18
N VAL A 1052 -16.74 24.54 16.68
CA VAL A 1052 -17.80 25.53 16.47
C VAL A 1052 -18.47 26.00 17.77
N ASN A 1053 -18.18 25.35 18.91
CA ASN A 1053 -18.60 25.81 20.22
C ASN A 1053 -17.50 26.69 20.86
N PRO A 1054 -17.74 27.99 21.07
CA PRO A 1054 -16.78 28.87 21.75
C PRO A 1054 -16.55 28.51 23.22
N LEU A 1055 -17.54 27.89 23.87
CA LEU A 1055 -17.50 27.47 25.27
C LEU A 1055 -17.05 26.02 25.45
N ARG A 1056 -16.37 25.45 24.45
CA ARG A 1056 -15.92 24.07 24.46
C ARG A 1056 -14.93 23.82 25.60
N LYS A 1057 -15.03 22.67 26.24
CA LYS A 1057 -14.12 22.25 27.32
C LYS A 1057 -13.05 21.23 26.87
N GLY A 1058 -13.14 20.69 25.66
CA GLY A 1058 -12.21 19.68 25.13
C GLY A 1058 -12.53 18.26 25.60
N LEU A 1059 -11.64 17.31 25.27
CA LEU A 1059 -11.83 15.89 25.55
C LEU A 1059 -11.83 15.52 27.04
N PHE A 1060 -11.02 16.19 27.86
CA PHE A 1060 -10.83 15.84 29.27
C PHE A 1060 -11.84 16.48 30.23
N GLU A 1061 -12.64 17.42 29.74
CA GLU A 1061 -13.60 18.18 30.54
C GLU A 1061 -15.02 18.16 29.94
N GLY A 1062 -15.99 18.65 30.73
CA GLY A 1062 -17.39 18.72 30.30
C GLY A 1062 -17.96 17.37 29.88
N THR A 1063 -18.63 17.36 28.74
CA THR A 1063 -19.19 16.17 28.08
C THR A 1063 -18.18 15.40 27.23
N GLY A 1064 -17.02 15.99 26.92
CA GLY A 1064 -15.94 15.32 26.18
C GLY A 1064 -15.44 14.07 26.91
N ARG A 1065 -15.40 14.12 28.25
CA ARG A 1065 -14.95 13.00 29.09
C ARG A 1065 -15.74 11.71 28.92
N LEU A 1066 -16.96 11.79 28.38
CA LEU A 1066 -17.81 10.63 28.15
C LEU A 1066 -17.23 9.69 27.09
N PHE A 1067 -16.29 10.17 26.26
CA PHE A 1067 -15.44 9.30 25.45
C PHE A 1067 -14.70 8.24 26.30
N PHE A 1068 -14.18 8.61 27.47
CA PHE A 1068 -13.46 7.68 28.34
C PHE A 1068 -14.35 6.60 28.93
N GLU A 1069 -15.66 6.86 29.07
CA GLU A 1069 -16.62 5.81 29.48
C GLU A 1069 -16.82 4.77 28.37
N PHE A 1070 -16.86 5.21 27.10
CA PHE A 1070 -16.85 4.29 25.96
C PHE A 1070 -15.57 3.45 25.95
N TYR A 1071 -14.41 4.09 26.07
CA TYR A 1071 -13.12 3.40 26.10
C TYR A 1071 -13.01 2.42 27.28
N ARG A 1072 -13.46 2.82 28.47
CA ARG A 1072 -13.49 1.97 29.66
C ARG A 1072 -14.31 0.70 29.42
N ILE A 1073 -15.52 0.84 28.85
CA ILE A 1073 -16.40 -0.30 28.57
C ILE A 1073 -15.84 -1.16 27.44
N LEU A 1074 -15.27 -0.56 26.39
CA LEU A 1074 -14.61 -1.29 25.30
C LEU A 1074 -13.50 -2.20 25.85
N THR A 1075 -12.62 -1.68 26.70
CA THR A 1075 -11.53 -2.46 27.31
C THR A 1075 -12.06 -3.59 28.21
N LEU A 1076 -13.23 -3.42 28.83
CA LEU A 1076 -13.87 -4.46 29.63
C LEU A 1076 -14.54 -5.56 28.79
N LEU A 1077 -14.95 -5.24 27.56
CA LEU A 1077 -15.65 -6.15 26.65
C LEU A 1077 -14.73 -6.83 25.63
N LYS A 1078 -13.52 -6.28 25.38
CA LYS A 1078 -12.52 -6.88 24.50
C LYS A 1078 -12.30 -8.35 24.91
N PRO A 1079 -12.56 -9.32 23.99
CA PRO A 1079 -12.29 -10.73 24.25
C PRO A 1079 -10.80 -10.96 24.57
N ARG A 1080 -10.52 -12.02 25.31
CA ARG A 1080 -9.14 -12.49 25.51
C ARG A 1080 -8.60 -13.07 24.19
N GLU A 1081 -7.28 -13.21 24.08
CA GLU A 1081 -6.65 -13.70 22.84
C GLU A 1081 -7.11 -15.12 22.45
N ASP A 1082 -7.41 -15.97 23.43
CA ASP A 1082 -7.94 -17.32 23.27
C ASP A 1082 -9.43 -17.38 22.91
N ASP A 1083 -10.20 -16.29 23.15
CA ASP A 1083 -11.61 -16.22 22.80
C ASP A 1083 -11.77 -15.82 21.32
N ASN A 1084 -12.09 -16.80 20.46
CA ASN A 1084 -12.28 -16.61 19.01
C ASN A 1084 -13.65 -16.01 18.63
N ARG A 1085 -14.48 -15.62 19.60
CA ARG A 1085 -15.77 -14.99 19.34
C ARG A 1085 -15.61 -13.65 18.61
N PRO A 1086 -16.29 -13.44 17.47
CA PRO A 1086 -16.27 -12.14 16.80
C PRO A 1086 -16.81 -11.05 17.72
N PHE A 1087 -16.01 -10.00 17.89
CA PHE A 1087 -16.37 -8.82 18.66
C PHE A 1087 -16.07 -7.56 17.86
N PHE A 1088 -17.13 -6.79 17.61
CA PHE A 1088 -17.08 -5.58 16.83
C PHE A 1088 -17.38 -4.36 17.68
N TRP A 1089 -16.83 -3.23 17.30
CA TRP A 1089 -17.13 -1.97 17.94
C TRP A 1089 -17.05 -0.80 16.97
N LEU A 1090 -17.84 0.24 17.25
CA LEU A 1090 -17.92 1.46 16.46
C LEU A 1090 -18.10 2.68 17.37
N PHE A 1091 -17.19 3.65 17.25
CA PHE A 1091 -17.28 4.95 17.89
C PHE A 1091 -17.41 6.05 16.84
N GLU A 1092 -18.35 6.97 17.04
CA GLU A 1092 -18.60 8.09 16.12
C GLU A 1092 -18.39 9.44 16.81
N ASN A 1093 -17.87 10.42 16.06
CA ASN A 1093 -17.89 11.81 16.47
C ASN A 1093 -17.72 12.83 15.31
N VAL A 1094 -17.83 14.13 15.64
CA VAL A 1094 -17.80 15.22 14.65
C VAL A 1094 -16.41 15.46 14.04
N VAL A 1095 -16.38 15.82 12.76
CA VAL A 1095 -15.13 16.14 12.04
C VAL A 1095 -14.46 17.42 12.54
N PHE A 1096 -15.27 18.40 12.93
CA PHE A 1096 -14.80 19.70 13.40
C PHE A 1096 -14.38 19.67 14.87
N MET A 1097 -13.62 18.67 15.29
CA MET A 1097 -12.93 18.64 16.59
C MET A 1097 -11.50 19.15 16.47
N SER A 1098 -10.84 19.46 17.59
CA SER A 1098 -9.43 19.87 17.53
C SER A 1098 -8.53 18.72 17.06
N ALA A 1099 -7.41 19.04 16.41
CA ALA A 1099 -6.47 18.03 15.96
C ALA A 1099 -5.87 17.22 17.13
N HIS A 1100 -5.71 17.84 18.30
CA HIS A 1100 -5.25 17.20 19.53
C HIS A 1100 -6.29 16.20 20.05
N ASP A 1101 -7.56 16.60 20.20
CA ASP A 1101 -8.62 15.68 20.66
C ASP A 1101 -8.78 14.50 19.70
N LYS A 1102 -8.70 14.74 18.38
CA LYS A 1102 -8.71 13.67 17.37
C LYS A 1102 -7.55 12.69 17.58
N PHE A 1103 -6.34 13.21 17.73
CA PHE A 1103 -5.14 12.40 17.93
C PHE A 1103 -5.21 11.58 19.22
N ASP A 1104 -5.69 12.18 20.32
CA ASP A 1104 -5.88 11.47 21.58
C ASP A 1104 -6.91 10.34 21.46
N ILE A 1105 -8.05 10.60 20.81
CA ILE A 1105 -9.05 9.55 20.52
C ILE A 1105 -8.42 8.41 19.69
N CYS A 1106 -7.65 8.73 18.64
CA CYS A 1106 -6.93 7.71 17.86
C CYS A 1106 -5.98 6.88 18.73
N ARG A 1107 -5.26 7.54 19.65
CA ARG A 1107 -4.30 6.88 20.55
C ARG A 1107 -4.99 5.93 21.53
N PHE A 1108 -6.09 6.35 22.14
CA PHE A 1108 -6.85 5.49 23.07
C PHE A 1108 -7.54 4.33 22.36
N LEU A 1109 -8.06 4.54 21.16
CA LEU A 1109 -8.74 3.50 20.38
C LEU A 1109 -7.79 2.64 19.52
N GLU A 1110 -6.51 3.01 19.46
CA GLU A 1110 -5.45 2.36 18.69
C GLU A 1110 -5.78 2.24 17.18
N CYS A 1111 -6.60 3.13 16.64
CA CYS A 1111 -6.92 3.19 15.21
C CYS A 1111 -7.16 4.62 14.72
N ASN A 1112 -6.99 4.80 13.42
CA ASN A 1112 -7.35 6.03 12.73
C ASN A 1112 -8.84 6.04 12.35
N PRO A 1113 -9.51 7.20 12.39
CA PRO A 1113 -10.89 7.30 11.94
C PRO A 1113 -10.98 7.29 10.43
N ILE A 1114 -12.11 6.80 9.96
CA ILE A 1114 -12.56 7.01 8.60
C ILE A 1114 -13.48 8.24 8.53
N LEU A 1115 -13.43 8.96 7.42
CA LEU A 1115 -14.28 10.12 7.18
C LEU A 1115 -15.42 9.74 6.24
N ILE A 1116 -16.66 9.76 6.73
CA ILE A 1116 -17.85 9.56 5.89
C ILE A 1116 -18.73 10.81 5.97
N ASP A 1117 -19.13 11.31 4.80
CA ASP A 1117 -20.13 12.35 4.68
C ASP A 1117 -21.44 11.79 4.11
N ALA A 1118 -22.52 11.98 4.84
CA ALA A 1118 -23.86 11.57 4.43
C ALA A 1118 -24.34 12.28 3.16
N VAL A 1119 -23.70 13.37 2.70
CA VAL A 1119 -24.10 14.07 1.47
C VAL A 1119 -24.12 13.16 0.24
N LYS A 1120 -23.34 12.08 0.25
CA LYS A 1120 -23.30 11.08 -0.81
C LYS A 1120 -24.59 10.24 -0.89
N VAL A 1121 -25.26 9.99 0.23
CA VAL A 1121 -26.43 9.08 0.38
C VAL A 1121 -27.67 9.75 0.95
N SER A 1122 -27.61 11.07 1.14
CA SER A 1122 -28.70 11.87 1.70
C SER A 1122 -28.61 13.31 1.19
N PRO A 1123 -29.64 14.13 1.35
CA PRO A 1123 -29.61 15.51 0.88
C PRO A 1123 -28.95 16.45 1.90
N ALA A 1124 -28.22 15.95 2.90
CA ALA A 1124 -27.59 16.76 3.94
C ALA A 1124 -26.07 16.55 4.06
N ASN A 1125 -25.34 17.66 4.20
CA ASN A 1125 -23.92 17.63 4.56
C ASN A 1125 -23.78 17.25 6.04
N ARG A 1126 -23.21 16.07 6.31
CA ARG A 1126 -23.02 15.55 7.66
C ARG A 1126 -21.75 14.68 7.72
N ALA A 1127 -20.60 15.30 7.48
CA ALA A 1127 -19.30 14.66 7.66
C ALA A 1127 -19.06 14.26 9.12
N ARG A 1128 -18.67 13.00 9.35
CA ARG A 1128 -18.36 12.40 10.66
C ARG A 1128 -17.12 11.50 10.58
N TYR A 1129 -16.43 11.43 11.71
CA TYR A 1129 -15.36 10.46 11.94
C TYR A 1129 -15.94 9.20 12.58
N PHE A 1130 -15.54 8.05 12.07
CA PHE A 1130 -15.88 6.74 12.62
C PHE A 1130 -14.60 5.96 12.92
N TRP A 1131 -14.47 5.50 14.16
CA TRP A 1131 -13.44 4.58 14.61
C TRP A 1131 -14.07 3.23 14.89
N GLY A 1132 -13.39 2.14 14.55
CA GLY A 1132 -13.94 0.82 14.78
C GLY A 1132 -13.17 -0.26 14.04
N ASN A 1133 -13.62 -1.48 14.24
CA ASN A 1133 -13.06 -2.68 13.59
C ASN A 1133 -14.10 -3.40 12.71
N LEU A 1134 -15.13 -2.70 12.23
CA LEU A 1134 -16.08 -3.29 11.30
C LEU A 1134 -15.38 -3.62 9.97
N PRO A 1135 -15.65 -4.79 9.37
CA PRO A 1135 -15.08 -5.16 8.08
C PRO A 1135 -15.41 -4.14 6.98
N GLY A 1136 -14.43 -3.76 6.16
CA GLY A 1136 -14.69 -2.91 4.98
C GLY A 1136 -15.21 -1.51 5.27
N MET A 1137 -14.92 -0.96 6.46
CA MET A 1137 -15.29 0.41 6.84
C MET A 1137 -14.81 1.47 5.82
N ASN A 1138 -13.65 1.27 5.20
CA ASN A 1138 -13.10 2.18 4.18
C ASN A 1138 -13.70 2.00 2.77
N ARG A 1139 -14.66 1.08 2.59
CA ARG A 1139 -15.25 0.85 1.26
C ARG A 1139 -16.01 2.09 0.77
N PRO A 1140 -16.04 2.35 -0.55
CA PRO A 1140 -16.77 3.49 -1.10
C PRO A 1140 -18.23 3.49 -0.66
N LEU A 1141 -18.68 4.64 -0.13
CA LEU A 1141 -20.09 4.83 0.21
C LEU A 1141 -20.90 4.91 -1.07
N ALA A 1142 -21.89 4.03 -1.20
CA ALA A 1142 -22.57 3.77 -2.44
C ALA A 1142 -24.08 3.95 -2.26
N THR A 1143 -24.73 4.67 -3.17
CA THR A 1143 -26.16 5.07 -3.08
C THR A 1143 -27.11 3.93 -3.41
N SER A 1144 -28.11 3.68 -2.56
CA SER A 1144 -29.25 2.82 -2.91
C SER A 1144 -30.26 3.59 -3.76
N LEU A 1145 -31.16 2.88 -4.45
CA LEU A 1145 -32.30 3.49 -5.15
C LEU A 1145 -33.27 4.18 -4.17
N ASP A 1146 -33.36 3.69 -2.94
CA ASP A 1146 -34.24 4.25 -1.91
C ASP A 1146 -33.65 5.49 -1.22
N ASP A 1147 -32.37 5.76 -1.44
CA ASP A 1147 -31.70 6.92 -0.85
C ASP A 1147 -32.16 8.21 -1.53
N LYS A 1148 -32.76 9.10 -0.75
CA LYS A 1148 -33.21 10.41 -1.23
C LYS A 1148 -32.03 11.36 -1.37
N LEU A 1149 -31.53 11.55 -2.59
CA LEU A 1149 -30.34 12.35 -2.81
C LEU A 1149 -30.61 13.85 -2.88
N ILE A 1150 -31.76 14.27 -3.40
CA ILE A 1150 -32.10 15.69 -3.49
C ILE A 1150 -33.14 16.06 -2.45
N LEU A 1151 -33.05 17.28 -1.92
CA LEU A 1151 -33.93 17.77 -0.86
C LEU A 1151 -35.40 17.68 -1.28
N GLN A 1152 -35.69 17.94 -2.56
CA GLN A 1152 -37.05 17.93 -3.10
C GLN A 1152 -37.76 16.59 -2.87
N ASP A 1153 -37.03 15.47 -2.91
CA ASP A 1153 -37.59 14.13 -2.70
C ASP A 1153 -38.01 13.89 -1.24
N CYS A 1154 -37.50 14.71 -0.31
CA CYS A 1154 -37.84 14.67 1.11
C CYS A 1154 -38.98 15.61 1.49
N LEU A 1155 -39.39 16.53 0.61
CA LEU A 1155 -40.41 17.54 0.94
C LEU A 1155 -41.83 17.00 0.76
N GLU A 1156 -42.76 17.56 1.53
CA GLU A 1156 -44.19 17.26 1.34
C GLU A 1156 -44.75 17.94 0.08
N THR A 1157 -45.84 17.41 -0.45
CA THR A 1157 -46.48 17.91 -1.67
C THR A 1157 -46.84 19.39 -1.57
N GLY A 1158 -46.52 20.17 -2.61
CA GLY A 1158 -46.78 21.61 -2.67
C GLY A 1158 -45.67 22.50 -2.08
N ARG A 1159 -44.56 21.90 -1.63
CA ARG A 1159 -43.38 22.60 -1.14
C ARG A 1159 -42.22 22.44 -2.12
N VAL A 1160 -41.46 23.50 -2.33
CA VAL A 1160 -40.38 23.54 -3.33
C VAL A 1160 -39.04 23.76 -2.63
N ALA A 1161 -38.06 22.91 -2.93
CA ALA A 1161 -36.70 23.03 -2.43
C ALA A 1161 -35.99 24.20 -3.13
N LYS A 1162 -35.37 25.09 -2.36
CA LYS A 1162 -34.51 26.15 -2.90
C LYS A 1162 -33.08 25.67 -3.20
N PHE A 1163 -32.71 24.52 -2.62
CA PHE A 1163 -31.37 23.92 -2.72
C PHE A 1163 -31.51 22.41 -2.86
N ASP A 1164 -30.65 21.80 -3.67
CA ASP A 1164 -30.63 20.33 -3.82
C ASP A 1164 -30.11 19.64 -2.56
N LYS A 1165 -29.16 20.28 -1.86
CA LYS A 1165 -28.53 19.77 -0.64
C LYS A 1165 -28.58 20.85 0.46
N VAL A 1166 -28.84 20.43 1.69
CA VAL A 1166 -28.80 21.30 2.88
C VAL A 1166 -27.47 21.20 3.62
N ARG A 1167 -27.10 22.29 4.29
CA ARG A 1167 -26.02 22.30 5.29
C ARG A 1167 -26.37 21.44 6.51
N THR A 1168 -25.37 21.18 7.35
CA THR A 1168 -25.53 20.34 8.54
C THR A 1168 -26.63 20.84 9.48
N ILE A 1169 -27.70 20.05 9.59
CA ILE A 1169 -28.77 20.26 10.55
C ILE A 1169 -28.28 19.81 11.92
N THR A 1170 -28.33 20.74 12.88
CA THR A 1170 -27.92 20.53 14.28
C THR A 1170 -29.10 20.68 15.22
N THR A 1171 -28.83 20.58 16.53
CA THR A 1171 -29.82 20.81 17.58
C THR A 1171 -30.30 22.26 17.68
N LYS A 1172 -29.63 23.22 17.03
CA LYS A 1172 -30.03 24.64 17.04
C LYS A 1172 -30.94 24.95 15.86
N SER A 1173 -32.10 25.56 16.11
CA SER A 1173 -33.09 25.92 15.07
C SER A 1173 -32.50 26.75 13.92
N ASN A 1174 -31.57 27.66 14.23
CA ASN A 1174 -30.91 28.50 13.23
C ASN A 1174 -30.02 27.72 12.25
N SER A 1175 -29.64 26.48 12.55
CA SER A 1175 -28.84 25.65 11.63
C SER A 1175 -29.60 25.19 10.38
N ILE A 1176 -30.92 25.33 10.35
CA ILE A 1176 -31.75 25.06 9.16
C ILE A 1176 -31.48 26.11 8.06
N ARG A 1177 -31.09 27.33 8.43
CA ARG A 1177 -30.76 28.38 7.46
C ARG A 1177 -29.49 28.01 6.70
N GLN A 1178 -29.46 28.32 5.40
CA GLN A 1178 -28.32 28.03 4.54
C GLN A 1178 -27.22 29.11 4.69
N GLY A 1179 -26.69 29.26 5.92
CA GLY A 1179 -25.69 30.28 6.30
C GLY A 1179 -26.08 31.06 7.56
N LYS A 1180 -25.15 31.86 8.12
CA LYS A 1180 -25.39 32.63 9.37
C LYS A 1180 -26.60 33.57 9.27
N SER A 1181 -26.85 34.13 8.09
CA SER A 1181 -27.99 34.97 7.74
C SER A 1181 -28.63 34.54 6.40
N GLY A 1182 -28.48 33.26 6.04
CA GLY A 1182 -28.96 32.73 4.77
C GLY A 1182 -30.48 32.49 4.73
N PRO A 1183 -31.05 32.28 3.54
CA PRO A 1183 -32.45 31.95 3.36
C PRO A 1183 -32.78 30.57 3.96
N LEU A 1184 -34.06 30.33 4.21
CA LEU A 1184 -34.55 28.99 4.54
C LEU A 1184 -34.52 28.08 3.30
N PRO A 1185 -34.37 26.76 3.48
CA PRO A 1185 -34.13 25.85 2.35
C PRO A 1185 -35.38 25.51 1.54
N VAL A 1186 -36.58 25.90 2.01
CA VAL A 1186 -37.86 25.54 1.39
C VAL A 1186 -38.67 26.81 1.10
N ASP A 1187 -39.39 26.78 -0.02
CA ASP A 1187 -40.43 27.73 -0.38
C ASP A 1187 -41.81 27.06 -0.36
N MET A 1188 -42.79 27.73 0.23
CA MET A 1188 -44.18 27.32 0.19
C MET A 1188 -45.04 28.53 -0.18
N ASN A 1189 -45.71 28.47 -1.33
CA ASN A 1189 -46.57 29.54 -1.86
C ASN A 1189 -45.84 30.89 -2.03
N GLY A 1190 -44.58 30.90 -2.46
CA GLY A 1190 -43.79 32.11 -2.68
C GLY A 1190 -43.21 32.72 -1.41
N LYS A 1191 -43.24 31.99 -0.28
CA LYS A 1191 -42.70 32.42 1.02
C LYS A 1191 -41.71 31.40 1.55
N GLU A 1192 -40.65 31.90 2.19
CA GLU A 1192 -39.67 31.05 2.87
C GLU A 1192 -40.32 30.28 4.01
N ASP A 1193 -40.06 28.98 4.07
CA ASP A 1193 -40.51 28.14 5.18
C ASP A 1193 -39.41 27.19 5.68
N TYR A 1194 -39.55 26.75 6.91
CA TYR A 1194 -38.62 25.82 7.52
C TYR A 1194 -38.90 24.38 7.11
N LEU A 1195 -37.88 23.52 7.24
CA LEU A 1195 -38.07 22.08 7.20
C LEU A 1195 -39.00 21.61 8.32
N TRP A 1196 -39.99 20.80 7.95
CA TRP A 1196 -40.87 20.12 8.87
C TRP A 1196 -40.13 18.93 9.51
N CYS A 1197 -40.61 18.47 10.68
CA CYS A 1197 -39.97 17.35 11.38
C CYS A 1197 -39.99 16.06 10.55
N THR A 1198 -41.06 15.81 9.80
CA THR A 1198 -41.17 14.64 8.91
C THR A 1198 -40.19 14.73 7.74
N GLU A 1199 -39.99 15.91 7.18
CA GLU A 1199 -38.98 16.15 6.14
C GLU A 1199 -37.56 15.96 6.70
N MET A 1200 -37.29 16.45 7.92
CA MET A 1200 -36.01 16.23 8.62
C MET A 1200 -35.75 14.74 8.92
N GLU A 1201 -36.77 13.97 9.30
CA GLU A 1201 -36.65 12.52 9.46
C GLU A 1201 -36.18 11.87 8.16
N GLN A 1202 -36.82 12.20 7.03
CA GLN A 1202 -36.44 11.67 5.73
C GLN A 1202 -35.04 12.09 5.27
N ILE A 1203 -34.64 13.34 5.53
CA ILE A 1203 -33.28 13.83 5.24
C ILE A 1203 -32.22 13.01 5.98
N PHE A 1204 -32.53 12.53 7.19
CA PHE A 1204 -31.62 11.70 7.99
C PHE A 1204 -31.77 10.20 7.70
N GLY A 1205 -32.70 9.83 6.82
CA GLY A 1205 -33.02 8.44 6.44
C GLY A 1205 -33.93 7.70 7.41
N PHE A 1206 -34.57 8.40 8.36
CA PHE A 1206 -35.58 7.79 9.23
C PHE A 1206 -36.94 7.65 8.52
N PRO A 1207 -37.75 6.65 8.90
CA PRO A 1207 -39.15 6.59 8.50
C PRO A 1207 -39.90 7.87 8.91
N LYS A 1208 -40.90 8.27 8.11
CA LYS A 1208 -41.78 9.39 8.48
C LYS A 1208 -42.45 9.09 9.83
N HIS A 1209 -42.56 10.11 10.68
CA HIS A 1209 -43.12 10.05 12.03
C HIS A 1209 -42.30 9.22 13.03
N TYR A 1210 -41.01 8.96 12.76
CA TYR A 1210 -40.15 8.21 13.69
C TYR A 1210 -39.98 8.90 15.06
N THR A 1211 -39.89 10.23 15.08
CA THR A 1211 -39.75 11.01 16.34
C THR A 1211 -41.09 11.56 16.85
N ASP A 1212 -42.20 11.15 16.23
CA ASP A 1212 -43.54 11.61 16.59
C ASP A 1212 -44.10 10.81 17.77
N VAL A 1213 -43.57 11.09 18.96
CA VAL A 1213 -43.96 10.40 20.20
C VAL A 1213 -44.05 11.39 21.37
N ASN A 1214 -44.77 10.99 22.42
CA ASN A 1214 -44.81 11.68 23.71
C ASN A 1214 -45.16 13.19 23.65
N ASN A 1215 -45.97 13.61 22.66
CA ASN A 1215 -46.33 15.02 22.43
C ASN A 1215 -45.13 15.97 22.32
N MET A 1216 -43.98 15.49 21.83
CA MET A 1216 -42.79 16.31 21.67
C MET A 1216 -43.04 17.47 20.72
N GLY A 1217 -42.70 18.68 21.15
CA GLY A 1217 -42.73 19.86 20.31
C GLY A 1217 -41.66 19.83 19.22
N ARG A 1218 -41.83 20.68 18.21
CA ARG A 1218 -40.91 20.79 17.06
C ARG A 1218 -39.43 20.94 17.45
N MET A 1219 -39.12 21.76 18.46
CA MET A 1219 -37.73 21.95 18.93
C MET A 1219 -37.14 20.70 19.58
N GLN A 1220 -37.93 19.92 20.33
CA GLN A 1220 -37.48 18.67 20.94
C GLN A 1220 -37.17 17.64 19.86
N ARG A 1221 -38.08 17.47 18.88
CA ARG A 1221 -37.87 16.59 17.72
C ARG A 1221 -36.63 16.97 16.92
N GLN A 1222 -36.41 18.26 16.65
CA GLN A 1222 -35.19 18.72 15.99
C GLN A 1222 -33.94 18.41 16.82
N LYS A 1223 -33.99 18.55 18.15
CA LYS A 1223 -32.86 18.30 19.03
C LYS A 1223 -32.44 16.83 19.03
N VAL A 1224 -33.40 15.90 19.07
CA VAL A 1224 -33.10 14.47 19.02
C VAL A 1224 -32.60 14.03 17.63
N LEU A 1225 -33.20 14.53 16.55
CA LEU A 1225 -32.71 14.30 15.18
C LEU A 1225 -31.32 14.88 14.97
N GLY A 1226 -31.07 16.12 15.42
CA GLY A 1226 -29.77 16.77 15.28
C GLY A 1226 -28.61 15.97 15.89
N ARG A 1227 -28.89 15.16 16.92
CA ARG A 1227 -27.93 14.29 17.62
C ARG A 1227 -27.81 12.90 17.02
N SER A 1228 -28.80 12.41 16.28
CA SER A 1228 -28.82 11.04 15.78
C SER A 1228 -27.78 10.79 14.69
N TRP A 1229 -27.54 9.53 14.37
CA TRP A 1229 -26.77 9.17 13.18
C TRP A 1229 -27.61 9.34 11.90
N SER A 1230 -26.91 9.33 10.75
CA SER A 1230 -27.55 9.17 9.45
C SER A 1230 -27.81 7.68 9.23
N VAL A 1231 -29.07 7.30 9.07
CA VAL A 1231 -29.49 5.90 8.88
C VAL A 1231 -28.73 5.22 7.73
N PRO A 1232 -28.65 5.78 6.50
CA PRO A 1232 -27.97 5.11 5.39
C PRO A 1232 -26.46 4.93 5.62
N VAL A 1233 -25.81 5.85 6.36
CA VAL A 1233 -24.39 5.71 6.72
C VAL A 1233 -24.17 4.54 7.67
N ILE A 1234 -25.02 4.40 8.70
CA ILE A 1234 -24.91 3.28 9.64
C ILE A 1234 -25.29 1.96 8.97
N ARG A 1235 -26.30 1.97 8.07
CA ARG A 1235 -26.65 0.82 7.23
C ARG A 1235 -25.46 0.34 6.44
N HIS A 1236 -24.74 1.25 5.77
CA HIS A 1236 -23.50 0.95 5.06
C HIS A 1236 -22.44 0.31 5.96
N LEU A 1237 -22.24 0.83 7.17
CA LEU A 1237 -21.24 0.33 8.11
C LEU A 1237 -21.60 -1.03 8.71
N PHE A 1238 -22.87 -1.30 8.97
CA PHE A 1238 -23.33 -2.57 9.57
C PHE A 1238 -23.58 -3.69 8.56
N SER A 1239 -23.75 -3.38 7.27
CA SER A 1239 -24.02 -4.38 6.21
C SER A 1239 -23.07 -5.59 6.20
N PRO A 1240 -21.74 -5.44 6.42
CA PRO A 1240 -20.81 -6.57 6.45
C PRO A 1240 -21.01 -7.53 7.63
N LEU A 1241 -21.69 -7.10 8.71
CA LEU A 1241 -21.96 -7.96 9.87
C LEU A 1241 -22.90 -9.12 9.54
N ARG A 1242 -23.62 -9.08 8.41
CA ARG A 1242 -24.48 -10.18 7.93
C ARG A 1242 -23.68 -11.43 7.59
N ASP A 1243 -22.36 -11.33 7.43
CA ASP A 1243 -21.49 -12.49 7.27
C ASP A 1243 -21.11 -13.19 8.60
N TYR A 1244 -21.52 -12.64 9.73
CA TYR A 1244 -21.18 -13.13 11.07
C TYR A 1244 -22.39 -13.52 11.91
N PHE A 1245 -23.53 -12.84 11.72
CA PHE A 1245 -24.71 -13.01 12.57
C PHE A 1245 -25.95 -13.43 11.77
N GLU A 1246 -26.90 -14.03 12.48
CA GLU A 1246 -28.13 -14.56 11.92
C GLU A 1246 -29.06 -13.42 11.46
N CYS A 1247 -29.69 -13.60 10.31
CA CYS A 1247 -30.65 -12.66 9.73
C CYS A 1247 -31.99 -13.35 9.46
N GLU A 1248 -33.07 -12.58 9.57
CA GLU A 1248 -34.40 -12.87 9.03
C GLU A 1248 -34.46 -12.34 7.60
N LYS A 1249 -35.19 -13.09 6.76
CA LYS A 1249 -35.49 -12.73 5.37
C LYS A 1249 -36.84 -12.05 5.30
#